data_AF-A0A3D2W5A0-F1
#
_entry.id   AF-A0A3D2W5A0-F1
#
_cell.length_a   1.000
_cell.length_b   1.000
_cell.length_c   1.000
_cell.angle_alpha   90.00
_cell.angle_beta   90.00
_cell.angle_gamma   90.00
#
_symmetry.space_group_name_H-M   'P 1'
#
loop_
_entity.id
_entity.type
_entity.pdbx_description
1 polymer ?
#
loop_
_entity_poly.entity_id
_entity_poly.type
_entity_poly.pdbx_seq_one_letter_code
_entity_poly.pdbx_strand_id
1 'polypeptide(L)'
;MSRRNMIIKSLSELIHRFNAVFRKMILTAAALAVLFTSFIIPVTAEEEGTEIIHSSFYVLTTQRNRTMEVAFNRDWFRQDARNYSHDLAKLSLGLATSAFRPSAAERSNVQADRNLSSFLTEAHFTDLRSDDYDKNPDMYTISTVMGHQKIGSFELIAVGVCGQGYMDEWESNFSIGRGEVHDGFSRSAQLVFDRICGYIAENHLEGPYRLWISGFSRAAAVSNVTAAMCSDSSMFSDADVFAYTFATPRTTRSEDCHKYANIFNIVGKADPFPCVPFADWGFDRYGQTFYTPALETDSDFSAKRIKANRIYKDLTGIEYWTNADANAMLRTILTYALTICPSAEIYYNSLQPELIRLWEDRSPLNILSRLLEIAKNPVLINEETREEANSLLNYVSMLIYDYSSYKSVFSRWNNSASTVANLMQSHTPELYISWVFSADSGKELYSESLDYTMLYSDGMSKVSLIHNGNVIETIDPVFTIENGEQKELIPEQERTSPEGNVYLNYSDDQISILIPRDDTYTVVLTPGCDIPCSTLFEVNYTVGRQTPENAVSTNFDLQEGTDLSITYQTDSEPVYSADQASSEIIRYKEQLDVTNSKLINNIRTRMNKSSWREAVIAIIGMLTIAAAICVFTLAYIIGWFRFKLKVRKGWLPASTKFRAYPFICVLHILFLFVVMEFTRALIPDSAESITRFKMWIALLTCFLAFAGMVTRKTHLTLFIFVGTCSLCAADLVTSRSLAAGGALHTAAYVLLAYAFIKNEKPERAQIIIWFIAMAVAIVTVLSVEGNYGMMRLLAVAYVAAAVTMVISSFLMPKRTFSGALILFISGLLLMRNEISGVTFTRHLLSLGTFYTGLSLLASTGTQTALPRLVPDTASEKKEIAPFHLPFKFKKK
;
A
#
# COMPACT_ATOMS: atom_id res chain seq x y z
N MET A 1 50.66 101.51 32.12
CA MET A 1 50.06 100.80 30.97
C MET A 1 50.24 99.27 30.98
N SER A 2 50.82 98.62 32.02
CA SER A 2 51.08 97.16 32.01
C SER A 2 50.09 96.29 32.79
N ARG A 3 49.29 96.82 33.75
CA ARG A 3 48.26 96.03 34.45
C ARG A 3 46.97 95.83 33.64
N ARG A 4 46.59 96.81 32.81
CA ARG A 4 45.33 96.77 32.02
C ARG A 4 45.40 95.72 30.90
N ASN A 5 46.54 95.60 30.22
CA ASN A 5 46.73 94.60 29.15
C ASN A 5 46.87 93.18 29.70
N MET A 6 47.41 92.99 30.92
CA MET A 6 47.48 91.69 31.56
C MET A 6 46.11 91.18 32.01
N ILE A 7 45.25 92.08 32.52
CA ILE A 7 43.86 91.76 32.86
C ILE A 7 43.06 91.44 31.59
N ILE A 8 43.22 92.21 30.51
CA ILE A 8 42.52 91.94 29.23
C ILE A 8 42.97 90.61 28.61
N LYS A 9 44.25 90.25 28.69
CA LYS A 9 44.77 88.96 28.18
C LYS A 9 44.32 87.77 29.04
N SER A 10 44.32 87.94 30.37
CA SER A 10 43.74 86.98 31.33
C SER A 10 42.23 86.80 31.11
N LEU A 11 41.50 87.90 30.87
CA LEU A 11 40.05 87.85 30.63
C LEU A 11 39.75 87.23 29.26
N SER A 12 40.57 87.51 28.25
CA SER A 12 40.50 86.89 26.93
C SER A 12 40.75 85.38 26.99
N GLU A 13 41.78 84.93 27.71
CA GLU A 13 42.05 83.50 27.90
C GLU A 13 40.97 82.82 28.76
N LEU A 14 40.43 83.52 29.76
CA LEU A 14 39.31 83.03 30.57
C LEU A 14 38.05 82.90 29.71
N ILE A 15 37.73 83.90 28.87
CA ILE A 15 36.61 83.86 27.94
C ILE A 15 36.83 82.77 26.87
N HIS A 16 38.06 82.55 26.42
CA HIS A 16 38.34 81.51 25.43
C HIS A 16 38.24 80.10 26.02
N ARG A 17 38.70 79.91 27.26
CA ARG A 17 38.54 78.65 28.03
C ARG A 17 37.08 78.44 28.45
N PHE A 18 36.38 79.50 28.83
CA PHE A 18 34.95 79.46 29.13
C PHE A 18 34.15 79.11 27.88
N ASN A 19 34.45 79.70 26.72
CA ASN A 19 33.80 79.35 25.45
C ASN A 19 34.13 77.93 24.98
N ALA A 20 35.33 77.40 25.27
CA ALA A 20 35.69 76.02 24.96
C ALA A 20 34.98 75.01 25.88
N VAL A 21 34.89 75.31 27.17
CA VAL A 21 34.14 74.51 28.16
C VAL A 21 32.64 74.63 27.91
N PHE A 22 32.14 75.81 27.55
CA PHE A 22 30.74 76.07 27.22
C PHE A 22 30.35 75.41 25.89
N ARG A 23 31.22 75.39 24.88
CA ARG A 23 31.02 74.58 23.66
C ARG A 23 31.04 73.09 23.97
N LYS A 24 31.94 72.60 24.84
CA LYS A 24 31.93 71.21 25.29
C LYS A 24 30.67 70.88 26.11
N MET A 25 30.20 71.78 26.97
CA MET A 25 28.94 71.62 27.70
C MET A 25 27.74 71.66 26.76
N ILE A 26 27.70 72.51 25.74
CA ILE A 26 26.63 72.55 24.74
C ILE A 26 26.68 71.29 23.88
N LEU A 27 27.85 70.80 23.47
CA LEU A 27 27.99 69.54 22.73
C LEU A 27 27.63 68.33 23.60
N THR A 28 27.98 68.34 24.88
CA THR A 28 27.64 67.27 25.83
C THR A 28 26.16 67.34 26.19
N ALA A 29 25.58 68.53 26.33
CA ALA A 29 24.15 68.75 26.54
C ALA A 29 23.34 68.50 25.27
N ALA A 30 23.89 68.71 24.07
CA ALA A 30 23.28 68.33 22.81
C ALA A 30 23.39 66.82 22.57
N ALA A 31 24.50 66.18 22.96
CA ALA A 31 24.64 64.73 22.94
C ALA A 31 23.74 64.06 24.01
N LEU A 32 23.64 64.65 25.20
CA LEU A 32 22.69 64.24 26.24
C LEU A 32 21.26 64.57 25.85
N ALA A 33 20.97 65.67 25.15
CA ALA A 33 19.64 65.96 24.64
C ALA A 33 19.30 65.04 23.49
N VAL A 34 20.23 64.65 22.61
CA VAL A 34 20.03 63.62 21.60
C VAL A 34 19.82 62.25 22.25
N LEU A 35 20.59 61.91 23.30
CA LEU A 35 20.38 60.70 24.11
C LEU A 35 19.03 60.74 24.86
N PHE A 36 18.64 61.88 25.45
CA PHE A 36 17.37 62.04 26.17
C PHE A 36 16.17 62.16 25.23
N THR A 37 16.32 62.73 24.02
CA THR A 37 15.29 62.67 22.97
C THR A 37 15.19 61.28 22.38
N SER A 38 16.28 60.49 22.41
CA SER A 38 16.22 59.05 22.09
C SER A 38 15.54 58.23 23.19
N PHE A 39 15.43 58.77 24.42
CA PHE A 39 14.74 58.14 25.56
C PHE A 39 13.32 58.69 25.80
N ILE A 40 12.91 59.80 25.16
CA ILE A 40 11.60 60.47 25.37
C ILE A 40 10.86 60.74 24.04
N ILE A 41 11.16 60.01 22.98
CA ILE A 41 10.08 59.68 22.04
C ILE A 41 9.43 58.44 22.64
N PRO A 42 8.22 58.53 23.23
CA PRO A 42 7.39 57.35 23.25
C PRO A 42 7.19 57.02 21.78
N VAL A 43 8.00 56.10 21.25
CA VAL A 43 7.51 55.25 20.19
C VAL A 43 6.44 54.47 20.91
N THR A 44 5.24 55.03 20.92
CA THR A 44 4.05 54.21 20.88
C THR A 44 4.21 53.43 19.58
N ALA A 45 4.98 52.34 19.64
CA ALA A 45 4.49 51.14 19.01
C ALA A 45 3.10 51.02 19.63
N GLU A 46 2.08 51.28 18.83
CA GLU A 46 0.82 50.62 19.13
C GLU A 46 1.23 49.16 19.36
N GLU A 47 1.19 48.72 20.62
CA GLU A 47 0.92 47.32 20.91
C GLU A 47 -0.45 47.09 20.25
N GLU A 48 -0.44 46.87 18.94
CA GLU A 48 -1.55 46.22 18.28
C GLU A 48 -1.63 44.87 18.97
N GLY A 49 -2.65 44.75 19.82
CA GLY A 49 -2.88 43.55 20.60
C GLY A 49 -2.98 42.34 19.67
N THR A 50 -2.72 41.16 20.24
CA THR A 50 -2.94 39.90 19.55
C THR A 50 -4.34 39.89 18.90
N GLU A 51 -4.38 39.80 17.58
CA GLU A 51 -5.61 39.71 16.80
C GLU A 51 -5.96 38.25 16.52
N ILE A 52 -7.22 38.00 16.17
CA ILE A 52 -7.70 36.67 15.79
C ILE A 52 -7.91 36.67 14.28
N ILE A 53 -7.21 35.77 13.59
CA ILE A 53 -7.34 35.50 12.16
C ILE A 53 -7.89 34.09 11.94
N HIS A 54 -8.39 33.82 10.73
CA HIS A 54 -9.13 32.59 10.45
C HIS A 54 -8.37 31.65 9.51
N SER A 55 -8.03 30.45 9.99
CA SER A 55 -7.51 29.37 9.13
C SER A 55 -8.64 28.47 8.67
N SER A 56 -8.92 28.49 7.36
CA SER A 56 -9.94 27.65 6.73
C SER A 56 -9.30 26.49 5.96
N PHE A 57 -9.76 25.26 6.21
CA PHE A 57 -9.18 24.05 5.61
C PHE A 57 -10.20 22.90 5.53
N TYR A 58 -9.84 21.87 4.76
CA TYR A 58 -10.67 20.68 4.57
C TYR A 58 -10.26 19.56 5.55
N VAL A 59 -11.16 19.20 6.45
CA VAL A 59 -10.98 18.14 7.45
C VAL A 59 -11.09 16.77 6.79
N LEU A 60 -10.06 15.92 6.93
CA LEU A 60 -10.00 14.59 6.29
C LEU A 60 -10.99 13.60 6.92
N THR A 61 -11.20 13.70 8.24
CA THR A 61 -12.07 12.83 9.01
C THR A 61 -13.52 12.93 8.54
N THR A 62 -14.04 14.15 8.41
CA THR A 62 -15.46 14.40 8.08
C THR A 62 -15.69 14.77 6.63
N GLN A 63 -14.63 15.02 5.86
CA GLN A 63 -14.70 15.50 4.49
C GLN A 63 -15.48 16.83 4.36
N ARG A 64 -15.28 17.74 5.32
CA ARG A 64 -15.96 19.05 5.36
C ARG A 64 -14.95 20.16 5.60
N ASN A 65 -15.26 21.34 5.08
CA ASN A 65 -14.48 22.52 5.42
C ASN A 65 -14.76 22.96 6.84
N ARG A 66 -13.71 23.42 7.51
CA ARG A 66 -13.77 24.06 8.81
C ARG A 66 -12.91 25.30 8.81
N THR A 67 -13.28 26.22 9.69
CA THR A 67 -12.53 27.42 10.00
C THR A 67 -12.18 27.37 11.47
N MET A 68 -10.92 27.61 11.80
CA MET A 68 -10.44 27.77 13.17
C MET A 68 -9.94 29.19 13.39
N GLU A 69 -10.10 29.67 14.61
CA GLU A 69 -9.53 30.92 15.08
C GLU A 69 -8.07 30.70 15.47
N VAL A 70 -7.20 31.61 15.04
CA VAL A 70 -5.75 31.56 15.28
C VAL A 70 -5.31 32.93 15.74
N ALA A 71 -4.59 32.98 16.87
CA ALA A 71 -3.99 34.20 17.35
C ALA A 71 -2.83 34.62 16.45
N PHE A 72 -2.79 35.89 16.06
CA PHE A 72 -1.68 36.49 15.33
C PHE A 72 -1.16 37.71 16.09
N ASN A 73 0.14 37.74 16.29
CA ASN A 73 0.84 38.90 16.81
C ASN A 73 2.16 39.04 16.05
N ARG A 74 2.26 40.11 15.27
CA ARG A 74 3.45 40.40 14.44
C ARG A 74 4.72 40.63 15.26
N ASP A 75 4.61 41.03 16.53
CA ASP A 75 5.77 41.21 17.40
C ASP A 75 6.42 39.88 17.80
N TRP A 76 5.73 38.74 17.65
CA TRP A 76 6.35 37.42 17.80
C TRP A 76 7.50 37.21 16.81
N PHE A 77 7.50 37.89 15.66
CA PHE A 77 8.59 37.82 14.68
C PHE A 77 9.76 38.75 14.99
N ARG A 78 9.74 39.50 16.10
CA ARG A 78 10.89 40.29 16.58
C ARG A 78 11.88 39.47 17.39
N GLN A 79 11.45 38.34 17.93
CA GLN A 79 12.32 37.44 18.69
C GLN A 79 13.35 36.75 17.78
N ASP A 80 14.26 36.00 18.40
CA ASP A 80 15.21 35.15 17.68
C ASP A 80 14.51 33.86 17.22
N ALA A 81 14.57 33.55 15.92
CA ALA A 81 13.89 32.38 15.35
C ALA A 81 14.40 31.03 15.87
N ARG A 82 15.59 30.98 16.50
CA ARG A 82 16.14 29.77 17.12
C ARG A 82 15.44 29.39 18.43
N ASN A 83 14.63 30.29 18.98
CA ASN A 83 13.86 30.01 20.19
C ASN A 83 12.45 29.53 19.83
N TYR A 84 12.11 28.34 20.31
CA TYR A 84 10.78 27.79 20.11
C TYR A 84 9.73 28.65 20.82
N SER A 85 8.78 29.20 20.05
CA SER A 85 7.51 29.75 20.54
C SER A 85 6.34 28.81 20.20
N HIS A 86 5.54 28.47 21.22
CA HIS A 86 4.34 27.64 21.04
C HIS A 86 3.21 28.39 20.34
N ASP A 87 3.11 29.70 20.55
CA ASP A 87 2.15 30.55 19.85
C ASP A 87 2.47 30.64 18.35
N LEU A 88 3.76 30.77 18.00
CA LEU A 88 4.19 30.66 16.60
C LEU A 88 3.94 29.27 16.02
N ALA A 89 3.99 28.20 16.81
CA ALA A 89 3.61 26.86 16.34
C ALA A 89 2.11 26.79 16.01
N LYS A 90 1.23 27.32 16.87
CA LYS A 90 -0.23 27.42 16.61
C LYS A 90 -0.50 28.26 15.35
N LEU A 91 0.14 29.42 15.25
CA LEU A 91 0.03 30.31 14.09
C LEU A 91 0.52 29.64 12.80
N SER A 92 1.68 28.98 12.85
CA SER A 92 2.27 28.29 11.70
C SER A 92 1.45 27.07 11.27
N LEU A 93 0.78 26.39 12.19
CA LEU A 93 -0.16 25.32 11.84
C LEU A 93 -1.37 25.89 11.09
N GLY A 94 -1.88 27.04 11.54
CA GLY A 94 -2.90 27.81 10.82
C GLY A 94 -2.47 28.19 9.39
N LEU A 95 -1.23 28.64 9.22
CA LEU A 95 -0.63 28.93 7.91
C LEU A 95 -0.59 27.66 7.03
N ALA A 96 -0.04 26.56 7.56
CA ALA A 96 0.07 25.29 6.84
C ALA A 96 -1.30 24.76 6.37
N THR A 97 -2.31 24.80 7.24
CA THR A 97 -3.65 24.27 6.91
C THR A 97 -4.42 25.18 5.97
N SER A 98 -4.23 26.51 6.06
CA SER A 98 -4.82 27.45 5.11
C SER A 98 -4.26 27.28 3.69
N ALA A 99 -3.03 26.77 3.55
CA ALA A 99 -2.39 26.46 2.27
C ALA A 99 -3.02 25.27 1.53
N PHE A 100 -3.92 24.51 2.14
CA PHE A 100 -4.52 23.33 1.53
C PHE A 100 -5.44 23.69 0.37
N ARG A 101 -5.38 22.92 -0.73
CA ARG A 101 -6.38 23.06 -1.81
C ARG A 101 -7.76 22.64 -1.29
N PRO A 102 -8.83 23.37 -1.65
CA PRO A 102 -10.20 22.94 -1.37
C PRO A 102 -10.51 21.54 -1.91
N SER A 103 -11.55 20.92 -1.34
CA SER A 103 -12.01 19.60 -1.79
C SER A 103 -12.40 19.60 -3.27
N ALA A 104 -12.31 18.45 -3.93
CA ALA A 104 -12.66 18.32 -5.35
C ALA A 104 -14.09 18.79 -5.69
N ALA A 105 -15.03 18.65 -4.74
CA ALA A 105 -16.41 19.11 -4.88
C ALA A 105 -16.55 20.64 -4.97
N GLU A 106 -15.59 21.39 -4.42
CA GLU A 106 -15.59 22.85 -4.40
C GLU A 106 -14.63 23.50 -5.41
N ARG A 107 -13.74 22.71 -6.02
CA ARG A 107 -12.76 23.20 -7.01
C ARG A 107 -13.39 23.76 -8.28
N SER A 108 -14.60 23.35 -8.64
CA SER A 108 -15.21 23.72 -9.92
C SER A 108 -15.61 25.20 -10.02
N ASN A 109 -15.66 25.94 -8.90
CA ASN A 109 -16.17 27.31 -8.86
C ASN A 109 -15.35 28.28 -7.99
N VAL A 110 -14.16 27.89 -7.50
CA VAL A 110 -13.39 28.71 -6.55
C VAL A 110 -11.88 28.65 -6.81
N GLN A 111 -11.20 29.80 -6.64
CA GLN A 111 -9.73 29.92 -6.69
C GLN A 111 -9.08 29.00 -5.64
N ALA A 112 -8.16 28.14 -6.04
CA ALA A 112 -7.63 27.07 -5.18
C ALA A 112 -6.75 27.55 -4.03
N ASP A 113 -6.28 28.80 -4.06
CA ASP A 113 -5.46 29.48 -3.05
C ASP A 113 -6.27 30.35 -2.08
N ARG A 114 -7.59 30.49 -2.25
CA ARG A 114 -8.43 31.48 -1.53
C ARG A 114 -8.25 31.48 -0.02
N ASN A 115 -8.04 30.30 0.57
CA ASN A 115 -7.95 30.13 2.02
C ASN A 115 -6.65 30.75 2.55
N LEU A 116 -5.53 30.48 1.88
CA LEU A 116 -4.24 31.04 2.23
C LEU A 116 -4.16 32.53 1.93
N SER A 117 -4.70 32.96 0.78
CA SER A 117 -4.76 34.39 0.44
C SER A 117 -5.61 35.18 1.45
N SER A 118 -6.74 34.62 1.90
CA SER A 118 -7.56 35.25 2.95
C SER A 118 -6.82 35.29 4.29
N PHE A 119 -6.19 34.19 4.70
CA PHE A 119 -5.41 34.10 5.94
C PHE A 119 -4.28 35.14 5.98
N LEU A 120 -3.51 35.27 4.90
CA LEU A 120 -2.42 36.25 4.81
C LEU A 120 -2.94 37.69 4.74
N THR A 121 -4.08 37.93 4.06
CA THR A 121 -4.72 39.25 4.02
C THR A 121 -5.23 39.68 5.41
N GLU A 122 -5.86 38.76 6.16
CA GLU A 122 -6.30 38.99 7.53
C GLU A 122 -5.12 39.30 8.47
N ALA A 123 -3.95 38.71 8.22
CA ALA A 123 -2.70 39.00 8.93
C ALA A 123 -1.92 40.22 8.37
N HIS A 124 -2.56 41.04 7.52
CA HIS A 124 -2.02 42.27 6.93
C HIS A 124 -0.75 42.11 6.06
N PHE A 125 -0.56 40.95 5.44
CA PHE A 125 0.45 40.78 4.39
C PHE A 125 -0.05 41.36 3.08
N THR A 126 0.83 42.06 2.37
CA THR A 126 0.53 42.69 1.07
C THR A 126 1.26 41.99 -0.08
N ASP A 127 0.93 42.42 -1.30
CA ASP A 127 1.59 42.00 -2.54
C ASP A 127 1.62 40.47 -2.70
N LEU A 128 0.46 39.85 -2.44
CA LEU A 128 0.34 38.39 -2.44
C LEU A 128 0.63 37.83 -3.83
N ARG A 129 1.57 36.89 -3.91
CA ARG A 129 1.89 36.14 -5.13
C ARG A 129 1.52 34.67 -4.94
N SER A 130 0.65 34.17 -5.83
CA SER A 130 0.21 32.78 -5.86
C SER A 130 0.88 32.04 -7.01
N ASP A 131 1.51 30.91 -6.70
CA ASP A 131 2.24 30.09 -7.65
C ASP A 131 1.63 28.67 -7.71
N ASP A 132 1.44 28.16 -8.92
CA ASP A 132 0.99 26.80 -9.28
C ASP A 132 -0.38 26.33 -8.76
N TYR A 133 -1.16 27.15 -8.06
CA TYR A 133 -2.50 26.76 -7.60
C TYR A 133 -3.50 26.57 -8.75
N ASP A 134 -3.25 27.18 -9.90
CA ASP A 134 -4.04 27.12 -11.14
C ASP A 134 -3.59 26.03 -12.11
N LYS A 135 -2.45 25.37 -11.85
CA LYS A 135 -1.87 24.35 -12.73
C LYS A 135 -2.45 22.96 -12.46
N ASN A 136 -2.44 22.13 -13.50
CA ASN A 136 -2.55 20.69 -13.35
C ASN A 136 -1.23 20.18 -12.77
N PRO A 137 -1.20 19.67 -11.52
CA PRO A 137 0.05 19.39 -10.85
C PRO A 137 0.72 18.12 -11.42
N ASP A 138 2.01 18.22 -11.71
CA ASP A 138 2.90 17.09 -12.04
C ASP A 138 3.75 16.68 -10.82
N MET A 139 4.61 15.68 -11.00
CA MET A 139 5.47 15.12 -9.94
C MET A 139 6.20 16.17 -9.09
N TYR A 140 6.74 17.24 -9.69
CA TYR A 140 7.59 18.22 -9.00
C TYR A 140 6.90 19.55 -8.69
N THR A 141 5.63 19.69 -9.09
CA THR A 141 4.82 20.86 -8.77
C THR A 141 4.74 21.06 -7.25
N ILE A 142 4.75 22.31 -6.81
CA ILE A 142 4.55 22.69 -5.42
C ILE A 142 3.89 24.05 -5.40
N SER A 143 2.66 24.14 -4.89
CA SER A 143 1.96 25.42 -4.83
C SER A 143 2.35 26.23 -3.60
N THR A 144 2.50 27.53 -3.78
CA THR A 144 2.86 28.48 -2.71
C THR A 144 2.06 29.76 -2.83
N VAL A 145 1.72 30.39 -1.71
CA VAL A 145 1.38 31.82 -1.69
C VAL A 145 2.39 32.53 -0.79
N MET A 146 2.91 33.64 -1.28
CA MET A 146 3.85 34.50 -0.56
C MET A 146 3.28 35.89 -0.38
N GLY A 147 3.58 36.52 0.74
CA GLY A 147 3.25 37.91 1.04
C GLY A 147 4.36 38.53 1.89
N HIS A 148 4.43 39.86 1.95
CA HIS A 148 5.32 40.53 2.91
C HIS A 148 4.59 41.55 3.78
N GLN A 149 5.22 41.87 4.91
CA GLN A 149 4.80 42.91 5.83
C GLN A 149 6.03 43.60 6.41
N LYS A 150 6.04 44.94 6.41
CA LYS A 150 7.10 45.72 7.04
C LYS A 150 6.87 45.83 8.55
N ILE A 151 7.80 45.32 9.35
CA ILE A 151 7.73 45.36 10.82
C ILE A 151 8.92 46.13 11.37
N GLY A 152 8.71 47.42 11.64
CA GLY A 152 9.77 48.32 12.11
C GLY A 152 10.91 48.42 11.09
N SER A 153 12.05 47.80 11.40
CA SER A 153 13.27 47.88 10.60
C SER A 153 13.50 46.70 9.64
N PHE A 154 12.62 45.69 9.63
CA PHE A 154 12.77 44.52 8.75
C PHE A 154 11.50 44.25 7.93
N GLU A 155 11.65 43.50 6.85
CA GLU A 155 10.56 42.96 6.04
C GLU A 155 10.33 41.50 6.42
N LEU A 156 9.12 41.16 6.90
CA LEU A 156 8.70 39.79 7.15
C LEU A 156 8.07 39.21 5.89
N ILE A 157 8.57 38.08 5.43
CA ILE A 157 8.06 37.36 4.26
C ILE A 157 7.39 36.08 4.75
N ALA A 158 6.08 35.94 4.51
CA ALA A 158 5.34 34.72 4.80
C ALA A 158 5.30 33.83 3.56
N VAL A 159 5.51 32.53 3.75
CA VAL A 159 5.46 31.52 2.70
C VAL A 159 4.59 30.35 3.16
N GLY A 160 3.36 30.28 2.66
CA GLY A 160 2.51 29.12 2.84
C GLY A 160 2.75 28.10 1.73
N VAL A 161 3.07 26.85 2.10
CA VAL A 161 3.34 25.75 1.16
C VAL A 161 2.19 24.74 1.17
N CYS A 162 1.62 24.44 0.00
CA CYS A 162 0.42 23.62 -0.13
C CYS A 162 0.63 22.16 0.33
N GLY A 163 0.02 21.80 1.47
CA GLY A 163 0.19 20.52 2.14
C GLY A 163 -0.93 19.48 1.97
N GLN A 164 -1.97 19.75 1.19
CA GLN A 164 -3.11 18.83 1.00
C GLN A 164 -3.85 19.10 -0.31
N GLY A 165 -4.57 18.08 -0.78
CA GLY A 165 -5.29 18.12 -2.05
C GLY A 165 -4.38 17.89 -3.24
N TYR A 166 -3.28 17.16 -3.00
CA TYR A 166 -2.31 16.72 -4.00
C TYR A 166 -2.98 15.97 -5.16
N MET A 167 -2.34 16.05 -6.31
CA MET A 167 -2.60 15.18 -7.46
C MET A 167 -1.32 14.37 -7.74
N ASP A 168 -0.75 14.48 -8.94
CA ASP A 168 0.44 13.71 -9.30
C ASP A 168 1.72 14.22 -8.61
N GLU A 169 1.68 15.40 -8.02
CA GLU A 169 2.67 15.92 -7.05
C GLU A 169 3.14 14.90 -6.01
N TRP A 170 2.22 14.06 -5.53
CA TRP A 170 2.52 13.07 -4.49
C TRP A 170 3.49 11.98 -4.98
N GLU A 171 3.63 11.81 -6.30
CA GLU A 171 4.60 10.91 -6.92
C GLU A 171 6.04 11.21 -6.49
N SER A 172 6.38 12.49 -6.28
CA SER A 172 7.73 12.87 -5.86
C SER A 172 8.16 12.25 -4.53
N ASN A 173 7.23 11.84 -3.66
CA ASN A 173 7.53 11.13 -2.42
C ASN A 173 8.22 9.77 -2.67
N PHE A 174 8.06 9.17 -3.85
CA PHE A 174 8.76 7.94 -4.20
C PHE A 174 10.18 8.20 -4.70
N SER A 175 10.55 9.45 -4.98
CA SER A 175 11.84 9.82 -5.56
C SER A 175 12.88 10.11 -4.48
N ILE A 176 13.30 9.06 -3.76
CA ILE A 176 14.31 9.14 -2.70
C ILE A 176 15.65 9.60 -3.28
N GLY A 177 16.04 9.01 -4.42
CA GLY A 177 17.29 9.35 -5.08
C GLY A 177 18.53 8.73 -4.44
N ARG A 178 19.69 9.18 -4.92
CA ARG A 178 21.02 8.78 -4.39
C ARG A 178 21.70 9.87 -3.59
N GLY A 179 21.19 11.10 -3.65
CA GLY A 179 21.75 12.26 -2.98
C GLY A 179 21.61 12.21 -1.45
N GLU A 180 22.27 13.14 -0.77
CA GLU A 180 22.14 13.29 0.68
C GLU A 180 20.72 13.71 1.09
N VAL A 181 20.14 14.65 0.35
CA VAL A 181 18.75 15.09 0.50
C VAL A 181 17.86 14.28 -0.44
N HIS A 182 16.66 13.93 0.03
CA HIS A 182 15.64 13.25 -0.77
C HIS A 182 15.37 14.02 -2.08
N ASP A 183 15.58 13.39 -3.24
CA ASP A 183 15.57 14.06 -4.55
C ASP A 183 14.24 14.79 -4.84
N GLY A 184 13.11 14.12 -4.61
CA GLY A 184 11.77 14.70 -4.77
C GLY A 184 11.56 15.99 -3.96
N PHE A 185 11.88 15.95 -2.66
CA PHE A 185 11.77 17.11 -1.77
C PHE A 185 12.77 18.20 -2.12
N SER A 186 14.02 17.84 -2.44
CA SER A 186 15.07 18.79 -2.78
C SER A 186 14.73 19.63 -4.02
N ARG A 187 14.13 19.03 -5.06
CA ARG A 187 13.75 19.75 -6.28
C ARG A 187 12.63 20.76 -6.02
N SER A 188 11.59 20.33 -5.30
CA SER A 188 10.50 21.23 -4.91
C SER A 188 10.99 22.32 -3.95
N ALA A 189 11.92 22.02 -3.03
CA ALA A 189 12.51 23.00 -2.13
C ALA A 189 13.36 24.05 -2.86
N GLN A 190 14.17 23.63 -3.85
CA GLN A 190 14.91 24.56 -4.69
C GLN A 190 13.96 25.53 -5.41
N LEU A 191 12.84 25.03 -5.94
CA LEU A 191 11.83 25.87 -6.59
C LEU A 191 11.22 26.89 -5.61
N VAL A 192 10.92 26.50 -4.36
CA VAL A 192 10.42 27.44 -3.34
C VAL A 192 11.51 28.47 -2.96
N PHE A 193 12.76 28.04 -2.79
CA PHE A 193 13.89 28.95 -2.53
C PHE A 193 14.08 29.99 -3.63
N ASP A 194 14.06 29.55 -4.90
CA ASP A 194 14.17 30.44 -6.06
C ASP A 194 13.00 31.42 -6.11
N ARG A 195 11.79 30.96 -5.76
CA ARG A 195 10.60 31.82 -5.66
C ARG A 195 10.72 32.87 -4.57
N ILE A 196 11.30 32.55 -3.40
CA ILE A 196 11.54 33.52 -2.33
C ILE A 196 12.49 34.61 -2.84
N CYS A 197 13.61 34.21 -3.45
CA CYS A 197 14.57 35.14 -4.03
C CYS A 197 13.94 36.04 -5.11
N GLY A 198 13.15 35.43 -6.01
CA GLY A 198 12.41 36.15 -7.04
C GLY A 198 11.38 37.11 -6.47
N TYR A 199 10.64 36.70 -5.43
CA TYR A 199 9.63 37.53 -4.77
C TYR A 199 10.22 38.79 -4.15
N ILE A 200 11.38 38.67 -3.48
CA ILE A 200 12.12 39.81 -2.91
C ILE A 200 12.55 40.78 -4.01
N ALA A 201 13.07 40.26 -5.11
CA ALA A 201 13.53 41.06 -6.24
C ALA A 201 12.38 41.77 -6.96
N GLU A 202 11.27 41.06 -7.21
CA GLU A 202 10.06 41.55 -7.89
C GLU A 202 9.39 42.69 -7.11
N ASN A 203 9.32 42.57 -5.78
CA ASN A 203 8.72 43.59 -4.91
C ASN A 203 9.71 44.68 -4.45
N HIS A 204 10.95 44.64 -4.94
CA HIS A 204 12.00 45.61 -4.58
C HIS A 204 12.17 45.80 -3.07
N LEU A 205 12.11 44.71 -2.31
CA LEU A 205 12.26 44.77 -0.87
C LEU A 205 13.70 45.16 -0.53
N GLU A 206 13.88 46.10 0.39
CA GLU A 206 15.19 46.58 0.84
C GLU A 206 15.35 46.18 2.31
N GLY A 207 16.12 45.12 2.56
CA GLY A 207 16.24 44.43 3.85
C GLY A 207 16.76 45.27 5.03
N PRO A 208 16.87 44.67 6.24
CA PRO A 208 16.94 43.23 6.55
C PRO A 208 15.63 42.45 6.36
N TYR A 209 15.74 41.15 6.04
CA TYR A 209 14.61 40.25 5.81
C TYR A 209 14.44 39.24 6.94
N ARG A 210 13.19 38.86 7.22
CA ARG A 210 12.82 37.71 8.04
C ARG A 210 11.88 36.81 7.26
N LEU A 211 12.03 35.50 7.39
CA LEU A 211 11.23 34.51 6.68
C LEU A 211 10.36 33.75 7.68
N TRP A 212 9.08 33.61 7.37
CA TRP A 212 8.16 32.71 8.07
C TRP A 212 7.63 31.68 7.08
N ILE A 213 7.98 30.41 7.29
CA ILE A 213 7.63 29.31 6.39
C ILE A 213 7.05 28.12 7.17
N SER A 214 5.99 27.53 6.63
CA SER A 214 5.31 26.40 7.24
C SER A 214 4.71 25.46 6.19
N GLY A 215 4.55 24.19 6.58
CA GLY A 215 3.93 23.16 5.76
C GLY A 215 3.51 21.94 6.57
N PHE A 216 2.67 21.11 5.96
CA PHE A 216 2.18 19.85 6.51
C PHE A 216 2.56 18.66 5.60
N SER A 217 3.04 17.55 6.18
CA SER A 217 3.39 16.32 5.45
C SER A 217 4.41 16.56 4.32
N ARG A 218 4.13 16.26 3.05
CA ARG A 218 5.06 16.57 1.94
C ARG A 218 5.46 18.06 1.90
N ALA A 219 4.54 18.99 2.13
CA ALA A 219 4.88 20.42 2.21
C ALA A 219 5.78 20.76 3.40
N ALA A 220 5.66 20.02 4.50
CA ALA A 220 6.56 20.14 5.65
C ALA A 220 7.99 19.71 5.28
N ALA A 221 8.15 18.61 4.54
CA ALA A 221 9.47 18.19 4.03
C ALA A 221 10.10 19.25 3.11
N VAL A 222 9.31 19.82 2.19
CA VAL A 222 9.78 20.90 1.30
C VAL A 222 10.16 22.15 2.10
N SER A 223 9.33 22.55 3.08
CA SER A 223 9.60 23.70 3.96
C SER A 223 10.85 23.49 4.81
N ASN A 224 11.06 22.28 5.32
CA ASN A 224 12.24 21.89 6.11
C ASN A 224 13.54 22.08 5.32
N VAL A 225 13.59 21.57 4.07
CA VAL A 225 14.76 21.74 3.20
C VAL A 225 14.93 23.18 2.75
N THR A 226 13.84 23.89 2.42
CA THR A 226 13.88 25.31 2.02
C THR A 226 14.41 26.18 3.15
N ALA A 227 13.97 25.96 4.39
CA ALA A 227 14.45 26.70 5.54
C ALA A 227 15.94 26.50 5.79
N ALA A 228 16.45 25.27 5.63
CA ALA A 228 17.88 25.00 5.70
C ALA A 228 18.66 25.76 4.60
N MET A 229 18.17 25.73 3.35
CA MET A 229 18.75 26.51 2.23
C MET A 229 18.76 28.02 2.50
N CYS A 230 17.67 28.58 3.06
CA CYS A 230 17.60 29.99 3.43
C CYS A 230 18.57 30.34 4.56
N SER A 231 18.69 29.47 5.58
CA SER A 231 19.58 29.66 6.72
C SER A 231 21.06 29.64 6.30
N ASP A 232 21.43 28.78 5.35
CA ASP A 232 22.78 28.72 4.76
C ASP A 232 23.05 29.81 3.70
N SER A 233 22.03 30.59 3.30
CA SER A 233 22.17 31.65 2.30
C SER A 233 22.76 32.93 2.90
N SER A 234 23.32 33.82 2.08
CA SER A 234 23.75 35.15 2.55
C SER A 234 22.59 36.14 2.74
N MET A 235 21.35 35.72 2.46
CA MET A 235 20.16 36.58 2.49
C MET A 235 19.48 36.61 3.86
N PHE A 236 19.58 35.50 4.60
CA PHE A 236 19.01 35.34 5.93
C PHE A 236 20.08 34.83 6.90
N SER A 237 19.87 35.06 8.19
CA SER A 237 20.56 34.30 9.23
C SER A 237 19.60 33.29 9.85
N ASP A 238 20.11 32.27 10.54
CA ASP A 238 19.29 31.32 11.30
C ASP A 238 18.32 32.04 12.26
N ALA A 239 18.73 33.19 12.81
CA ALA A 239 17.90 33.98 13.74
C ALA A 239 16.72 34.70 13.07
N ASP A 240 16.66 34.70 11.74
CA ASP A 240 15.67 35.40 10.92
C ASP A 240 14.74 34.44 10.15
N VAL A 241 14.95 33.12 10.22
CA VAL A 241 14.14 32.11 9.52
C VAL A 241 13.29 31.32 10.51
N PHE A 242 12.01 31.67 10.62
CA PHE A 242 11.01 31.00 11.45
C PHE A 242 10.38 29.83 10.68
N ALA A 243 10.87 28.62 10.92
CA ALA A 243 10.38 27.43 10.25
C ALA A 243 9.72 26.46 11.24
N TYR A 244 8.40 26.30 11.10
CA TYR A 244 7.61 25.35 11.87
C TYR A 244 6.93 24.40 10.91
N THR A 245 7.18 23.11 11.06
CA THR A 245 6.73 22.10 10.11
C THR A 245 6.00 20.97 10.84
N PHE A 246 4.99 20.39 10.19
CA PHE A 246 4.07 19.44 10.84
C PHE A 246 3.97 18.14 10.07
N ALA A 247 3.95 17.01 10.79
CA ALA A 247 3.97 15.69 10.20
C ALA A 247 5.14 15.49 9.21
N THR A 248 6.27 16.15 9.51
CA THR A 248 7.42 16.27 8.60
C THR A 248 8.03 14.90 8.32
N PRO A 249 8.07 14.43 7.06
CA PRO A 249 8.87 13.28 6.65
C PRO A 249 10.36 13.52 6.91
N ARG A 250 11.18 12.47 6.83
CA ARG A 250 12.64 12.65 6.85
C ARG A 250 13.11 13.16 5.49
N THR A 251 14.11 14.04 5.48
CA THR A 251 14.48 14.82 4.29
C THR A 251 15.94 14.65 3.89
N THR A 252 16.84 14.33 4.81
CA THR A 252 18.29 14.38 4.58
C THR A 252 19.03 13.26 5.26
N ARG A 253 20.22 12.91 4.77
CA ARG A 253 21.19 12.02 5.44
C ARG A 253 22.42 12.78 5.98
N SER A 254 22.35 14.12 5.97
CA SER A 254 23.42 14.99 6.43
C SER A 254 23.72 14.78 7.91
N GLU A 255 24.99 14.61 8.28
CA GLU A 255 25.42 14.57 9.68
C GLU A 255 25.23 15.93 10.37
N ASP A 256 25.29 17.02 9.61
CA ASP A 256 25.10 18.39 10.09
C ASP A 256 23.63 18.81 10.17
N CYS A 257 22.67 17.88 9.99
CA CYS A 257 21.26 18.23 9.89
C CYS A 257 20.70 18.92 11.15
N HIS A 258 21.31 18.71 12.33
CA HIS A 258 20.87 19.32 13.59
C HIS A 258 21.46 20.72 13.87
N LYS A 259 22.32 21.28 12.99
CA LYS A 259 22.88 22.63 13.20
C LYS A 259 21.82 23.74 13.18
N TYR A 260 20.70 23.52 12.49
CA TYR A 260 19.64 24.50 12.26
C TYR A 260 18.68 24.61 13.44
N ALA A 261 19.07 25.37 14.48
CA ALA A 261 18.26 25.54 15.69
C ALA A 261 16.90 26.23 15.46
N ASN A 262 16.72 26.90 14.32
CA ASN A 262 15.54 27.67 13.94
C ASN A 262 14.47 26.87 13.16
N ILE A 263 14.72 25.59 12.91
CA ILE A 263 13.76 24.70 12.25
C ILE A 263 13.16 23.75 13.27
N PHE A 264 11.84 23.82 13.45
CA PHE A 264 11.09 23.00 14.40
C PHE A 264 10.15 22.04 13.66
N ASN A 265 10.38 20.75 13.81
CA ASN A 265 9.59 19.68 13.20
C ASN A 265 8.68 19.07 14.25
N ILE A 266 7.37 19.23 14.12
CA ILE A 266 6.38 18.68 15.05
C ILE A 266 5.78 17.43 14.43
N VAL A 267 6.00 16.28 15.05
CA VAL A 267 5.66 14.96 14.48
C VAL A 267 4.87 14.10 15.47
N GLY A 268 4.03 13.22 14.94
CA GLY A 268 3.33 12.19 15.69
C GLY A 268 4.21 10.98 15.94
N LYS A 269 4.27 10.49 17.19
CA LYS A 269 5.01 9.26 17.51
C LYS A 269 4.39 8.01 16.87
N ALA A 270 3.06 8.02 16.69
CA ALA A 270 2.29 6.97 16.03
C ALA A 270 2.01 7.29 14.55
N ASP A 271 2.56 8.39 14.02
CA ASP A 271 2.36 8.77 12.61
C ASP A 271 3.39 8.04 11.72
N PRO A 272 2.94 7.20 10.76
CA PRO A 272 3.84 6.42 9.92
C PRO A 272 4.57 7.24 8.85
N PHE A 273 4.07 8.43 8.45
CA PHE A 273 4.71 9.21 7.38
C PHE A 273 5.99 9.92 7.80
N PRO A 274 6.07 10.51 9.01
CA PRO A 274 7.33 10.90 9.64
C PRO A 274 8.35 9.75 9.76
N CYS A 275 7.90 8.49 9.66
CA CYS A 275 8.80 7.35 9.73
C CYS A 275 9.49 7.02 8.39
N VAL A 276 9.10 7.66 7.28
CA VAL A 276 9.69 7.44 5.95
C VAL A 276 10.27 8.74 5.36
N PRO A 277 11.38 8.68 4.60
CA PRO A 277 12.29 7.54 4.47
C PRO A 277 12.85 7.08 5.84
N PHE A 278 13.28 5.82 5.92
CA PHE A 278 13.61 5.20 7.21
C PHE A 278 14.85 5.83 7.84
N ALA A 279 14.83 6.03 9.17
CA ALA A 279 16.03 6.39 9.92
C ALA A 279 17.12 5.32 9.76
N ASP A 280 16.72 4.07 9.62
CA ASP A 280 17.60 2.92 9.34
C ASP A 280 18.35 3.03 8.01
N TRP A 281 17.88 3.86 7.07
CA TRP A 281 18.62 4.21 5.84
C TRP A 281 19.56 5.41 6.02
N GLY A 282 19.70 5.92 7.24
CA GLY A 282 20.50 7.10 7.59
C GLY A 282 19.76 8.43 7.39
N PHE A 283 18.45 8.42 7.12
CA PHE A 283 17.69 9.67 6.97
C PHE A 283 17.32 10.28 8.32
N ASP A 284 17.29 11.61 8.37
CA ASP A 284 16.80 12.48 9.43
C ASP A 284 16.18 13.76 8.82
N ARG A 285 15.92 14.77 9.66
CA ARG A 285 15.37 16.08 9.30
C ARG A 285 16.34 17.18 9.65
N TYR A 286 16.27 18.29 8.92
CA TYR A 286 16.94 19.50 9.36
C TYR A 286 16.29 20.07 10.64
N GLY A 287 17.11 20.44 11.62
CA GLY A 287 16.71 21.11 12.86
C GLY A 287 16.23 20.18 14.00
N GLN A 288 15.35 20.73 14.83
CA GLN A 288 14.88 20.11 16.07
C GLN A 288 13.56 19.38 15.84
N THR A 289 13.39 18.20 16.44
CA THR A 289 12.15 17.41 16.29
C THR A 289 11.43 17.30 17.64
N PHE A 290 10.16 17.70 17.65
CA PHE A 290 9.25 17.59 18.78
C PHE A 290 8.18 16.54 18.50
N TYR A 291 7.91 15.71 19.50
CA TYR A 291 6.98 14.60 19.38
C TYR A 291 5.69 14.88 20.16
N THR A 292 4.55 14.76 19.49
CA THR A 292 3.24 14.78 20.16
C THR A 292 3.06 13.52 21.02
N PRO A 293 2.22 13.56 22.07
CA PRO A 293 2.03 12.43 22.98
C PRO A 293 1.55 11.16 22.28
N ALA A 294 2.00 10.00 22.76
CA ALA A 294 1.46 8.71 22.34
C ALA A 294 1.42 7.72 23.50
N LEU A 295 0.46 6.79 23.41
CA LEU A 295 0.21 5.78 24.44
C LEU A 295 1.46 4.95 24.74
N GLU A 296 2.26 4.69 23.70
CA GLU A 296 3.45 3.86 23.78
C GLU A 296 4.54 4.43 24.70
N THR A 297 4.56 5.73 24.92
CA THR A 297 5.73 6.43 25.48
C THR A 297 5.41 7.44 26.58
N ASP A 298 4.13 7.75 26.79
CA ASP A 298 3.69 8.83 27.67
C ASP A 298 2.72 8.30 28.74
N SER A 299 3.16 8.30 29.99
CA SER A 299 2.37 7.94 31.17
C SER A 299 1.17 8.85 31.39
N ASP A 300 1.27 10.13 30.99
CA ASP A 300 0.21 11.12 31.08
C ASP A 300 -0.63 11.25 29.79
N PHE A 301 -0.46 10.32 28.84
CA PHE A 301 -1.14 10.33 27.54
C PHE A 301 -2.65 10.55 27.68
N SER A 302 -3.31 9.86 28.60
CA SER A 302 -4.76 9.99 28.84
C SER A 302 -5.17 11.41 29.18
N ALA A 303 -4.44 12.05 30.11
CA ALA A 303 -4.75 13.40 30.57
C ALA A 303 -4.57 14.42 29.44
N LYS A 304 -3.50 14.30 28.65
CA LYS A 304 -3.25 15.13 27.47
C LYS A 304 -4.30 14.87 26.39
N ARG A 305 -4.65 13.60 26.13
CA ARG A 305 -5.68 13.18 25.17
C ARG A 305 -7.04 13.78 25.47
N ILE A 306 -7.45 13.88 26.74
CA ILE A 306 -8.73 14.51 27.11
C ILE A 306 -8.79 15.97 26.64
N LYS A 307 -7.68 16.71 26.77
CA LYS A 307 -7.61 18.11 26.30
C LYS A 307 -7.66 18.17 24.77
N ALA A 308 -6.84 17.37 24.08
CA ALA A 308 -6.83 17.29 22.62
C ALA A 308 -8.21 16.87 22.06
N ASN A 309 -8.89 15.94 22.71
CA ASN A 309 -10.20 15.45 22.30
C ASN A 309 -11.27 16.56 22.28
N ARG A 310 -11.21 17.55 23.18
CA ARG A 310 -12.15 18.69 23.15
C ARG A 310 -12.04 19.44 21.82
N ILE A 311 -10.82 19.76 21.43
CA ILE A 311 -10.53 20.47 20.18
C ILE A 311 -10.88 19.60 18.97
N TYR A 312 -10.51 18.32 19.01
CA TYR A 312 -10.82 17.37 17.95
C TYR A 312 -12.33 17.26 17.72
N LYS A 313 -13.10 17.16 18.80
CA LYS A 313 -14.56 17.11 18.76
C LYS A 313 -15.17 18.43 18.27
N ASP A 314 -14.61 19.57 18.61
CA ASP A 314 -15.09 20.86 18.10
C ASP A 314 -14.86 20.98 16.58
N LEU A 315 -13.70 20.52 16.09
CA LEU A 315 -13.37 20.52 14.66
C LEU A 315 -14.21 19.52 13.86
N THR A 316 -14.34 18.29 14.37
CA THR A 316 -14.89 17.16 13.59
C THR A 316 -16.32 16.80 13.97
N GLY A 317 -16.80 17.15 15.16
CA GLY A 317 -18.04 16.64 15.73
C GLY A 317 -17.96 15.17 16.18
N ILE A 318 -16.76 14.57 16.18
CA ILE A 318 -16.50 13.17 16.52
C ILE A 318 -15.53 13.12 17.69
N GLU A 319 -15.73 12.21 18.62
CA GLU A 319 -14.77 11.94 19.71
C GLU A 319 -13.48 11.37 19.12
N TYR A 320 -12.33 11.86 19.55
CA TYR A 320 -11.02 11.30 19.23
C TYR A 320 -10.93 9.85 19.72
N TRP A 321 -10.97 8.90 18.79
CA TRP A 321 -10.78 7.47 19.05
C TRP A 321 -9.31 7.10 18.86
N THR A 322 -8.81 6.02 19.47
CA THR A 322 -7.43 5.54 19.22
C THR A 322 -7.49 4.24 18.44
N ASN A 323 -6.75 4.13 17.35
CA ASN A 323 -6.68 2.90 16.55
C ASN A 323 -5.35 2.16 16.76
N ALA A 324 -5.15 1.62 17.97
CA ALA A 324 -3.91 0.94 18.36
C ALA A 324 -3.59 -0.24 17.43
N ASP A 325 -4.60 -1.02 17.04
CA ASP A 325 -4.46 -2.16 16.11
C ASP A 325 -3.95 -1.71 14.74
N ALA A 326 -4.51 -0.62 14.19
CA ALA A 326 -4.05 -0.08 12.91
C ALA A 326 -2.64 0.50 13.02
N ASN A 327 -2.31 1.19 14.12
CA ASN A 327 -0.97 1.70 14.36
C ASN A 327 0.06 0.56 14.45
N ALA A 328 -0.25 -0.50 15.20
CA ALA A 328 0.60 -1.69 15.33
C ALA A 328 0.80 -2.38 13.98
N MET A 329 -0.27 -2.57 13.21
CA MET A 329 -0.18 -3.12 11.86
C MET A 329 0.66 -2.22 10.93
N LEU A 330 0.49 -0.90 10.97
CA LEU A 330 1.28 0.02 10.14
C LEU A 330 2.77 -0.05 10.48
N ARG A 331 3.13 -0.13 11.77
CA ARG A 331 4.51 -0.38 12.21
C ARG A 331 5.04 -1.71 11.66
N THR A 332 4.23 -2.76 11.70
CA THR A 332 4.58 -4.07 11.14
C THR A 332 4.80 -4.01 9.62
N ILE A 333 3.94 -3.31 8.88
CA ILE A 333 4.08 -3.07 7.44
C ILE A 333 5.41 -2.35 7.15
N LEU A 334 5.71 -1.29 7.89
CA LEU A 334 6.96 -0.54 7.74
C LEU A 334 8.20 -1.40 8.07
N THR A 335 8.10 -2.25 9.09
CA THR A 335 9.17 -3.18 9.46
C THR A 335 9.46 -4.19 8.35
N TYR A 336 8.43 -4.78 7.73
CA TYR A 336 8.64 -5.67 6.58
C TYR A 336 9.18 -4.91 5.38
N ALA A 337 8.66 -3.72 5.09
CA ALA A 337 9.16 -2.89 4.01
C ALA A 337 10.66 -2.59 4.18
N LEU A 338 11.10 -2.28 5.40
CA LEU A 338 12.51 -2.10 5.72
C LEU A 338 13.31 -3.41 5.59
N THR A 339 12.76 -4.55 6.01
CA THR A 339 13.48 -5.83 5.91
C THR A 339 13.68 -6.27 4.45
N ILE A 340 12.66 -6.08 3.60
CA ILE A 340 12.71 -6.36 2.16
C ILE A 340 13.62 -5.36 1.43
N CYS A 341 13.67 -4.13 1.92
CA CYS A 341 14.40 -3.03 1.32
C CYS A 341 15.26 -2.33 2.39
N PRO A 342 16.42 -2.92 2.76
CA PRO A 342 17.17 -2.49 3.94
C PRO A 342 18.00 -1.23 3.74
N SER A 343 18.10 -0.71 2.50
CA SER A 343 18.84 0.53 2.23
C SER A 343 18.17 1.39 1.16
N ALA A 344 18.42 2.70 1.25
CA ALA A 344 17.99 3.66 0.23
C ALA A 344 18.58 3.35 -1.16
N GLU A 345 19.77 2.76 -1.23
CA GLU A 345 20.38 2.34 -2.51
C GLU A 345 19.59 1.19 -3.15
N ILE A 346 19.21 0.17 -2.37
CA ILE A 346 18.35 -0.92 -2.85
C ILE A 346 17.00 -0.35 -3.29
N TYR A 347 16.40 0.55 -2.50
CA TYR A 347 15.16 1.22 -2.87
C TYR A 347 15.28 1.92 -4.23
N TYR A 348 16.30 2.76 -4.40
CA TYR A 348 16.52 3.53 -5.62
C TYR A 348 16.70 2.63 -6.85
N ASN A 349 17.48 1.56 -6.72
CA ASN A 349 17.79 0.67 -7.86
C ASN A 349 16.64 -0.29 -8.18
N SER A 350 15.90 -0.77 -7.18
CA SER A 350 15.01 -1.93 -7.31
C SER A 350 13.52 -1.62 -7.17
N LEU A 351 13.14 -0.57 -6.43
CA LEU A 351 11.73 -0.30 -6.09
C LEU A 351 11.25 1.04 -6.63
N GLN A 352 12.04 2.10 -6.53
CA GLN A 352 11.69 3.45 -7.01
C GLN A 352 11.20 3.48 -8.47
N PRO A 353 11.88 2.86 -9.45
CA PRO A 353 11.44 2.93 -10.85
C PRO A 353 10.08 2.25 -11.07
N GLU A 354 9.82 1.20 -10.31
CA GLU A 354 8.59 0.42 -10.42
C GLU A 354 7.41 1.14 -9.76
N LEU A 355 7.63 1.80 -8.61
CA LEU A 355 6.63 2.63 -7.95
C LEU A 355 6.26 3.87 -8.77
N ILE A 356 7.25 4.56 -9.35
CA ILE A 356 7.02 5.71 -10.24
C ILE A 356 6.18 5.28 -11.46
N ARG A 357 6.57 4.21 -12.16
CA ARG A 357 5.80 3.70 -13.31
C ARG A 357 4.39 3.24 -12.94
N LEU A 358 4.21 2.68 -11.73
CA LEU A 358 2.89 2.28 -11.23
C LEU A 358 2.01 3.51 -10.98
N TRP A 359 2.60 4.62 -10.52
CA TRP A 359 1.90 5.87 -10.32
C TRP A 359 1.48 6.52 -11.64
N GLU A 360 2.40 6.57 -12.62
CA GLU A 360 2.20 7.15 -13.96
C GLU A 360 1.11 6.43 -14.77
N ASP A 361 1.04 5.09 -14.71
CA ASP A 361 0.00 4.29 -15.36
C ASP A 361 -0.68 3.33 -14.38
N ARG A 362 -1.89 3.68 -13.96
CA ARG A 362 -2.71 2.88 -13.03
C ARG A 362 -3.58 1.84 -13.74
N SER A 363 -3.30 1.51 -15.00
CA SER A 363 -4.03 0.47 -15.72
C SER A 363 -3.84 -0.89 -15.03
N PRO A 364 -4.89 -1.75 -14.99
CA PRO A 364 -4.77 -3.07 -14.34
C PRO A 364 -3.62 -3.94 -14.89
N LEU A 365 -3.32 -3.80 -16.18
CA LEU A 365 -2.22 -4.50 -16.84
C LEU A 365 -0.86 -3.97 -16.38
N ASN A 366 -0.69 -2.65 -16.25
CA ASN A 366 0.55 -2.08 -15.76
C ASN A 366 0.76 -2.43 -14.28
N ILE A 367 -0.27 -2.28 -13.43
CA ILE A 367 -0.20 -2.69 -12.02
C ILE A 367 0.27 -4.15 -11.90
N LEU A 368 -0.37 -5.07 -12.62
CA LEU A 368 0.03 -6.48 -12.61
C LEU A 368 1.47 -6.68 -13.09
N SER A 369 1.85 -5.99 -14.18
CA SER A 369 3.20 -6.05 -14.74
C SER A 369 4.26 -5.58 -13.75
N ARG A 370 4.09 -4.41 -13.12
CA ARG A 370 5.05 -3.84 -12.17
C ARG A 370 5.15 -4.70 -10.90
N LEU A 371 4.02 -5.18 -10.37
CA LEU A 371 4.02 -6.12 -9.24
C LEU A 371 4.77 -7.42 -9.55
N LEU A 372 4.64 -7.94 -10.79
CA LEU A 372 5.41 -9.11 -11.22
C LEU A 372 6.91 -8.80 -11.37
N GLU A 373 7.30 -7.60 -11.79
CA GLU A 373 8.70 -7.20 -11.84
C GLU A 373 9.30 -7.08 -10.43
N ILE A 374 8.59 -6.44 -9.50
CA ILE A 374 8.99 -6.39 -8.08
C ILE A 374 9.12 -7.80 -7.50
N ALA A 375 8.13 -8.67 -7.76
CA ALA A 375 8.12 -10.04 -7.25
C ALA A 375 9.25 -10.92 -7.83
N LYS A 376 9.75 -10.60 -9.02
CA LYS A 376 10.87 -11.31 -9.66
C LYS A 376 12.23 -10.71 -9.31
N ASN A 377 12.28 -9.54 -8.68
CA ASN A 377 13.53 -8.87 -8.38
C ASN A 377 14.29 -9.68 -7.30
N PRO A 378 15.42 -10.33 -7.65
CA PRO A 378 16.12 -11.21 -6.72
C PRO A 378 16.81 -10.46 -5.57
N VAL A 379 16.95 -9.13 -5.67
CA VAL A 379 17.46 -8.30 -4.58
C VAL A 379 16.39 -8.10 -3.51
N LEU A 380 15.15 -7.84 -3.93
CA LEU A 380 14.02 -7.64 -3.01
C LEU A 380 13.45 -8.96 -2.51
N ILE A 381 13.33 -9.96 -3.40
CA ILE A 381 12.68 -11.24 -3.14
C ILE A 381 13.70 -12.37 -3.33
N ASN A 382 14.37 -12.75 -2.23
CA ASN A 382 15.33 -13.85 -2.18
C ASN A 382 14.88 -14.91 -1.14
N GLU A 383 15.71 -15.91 -0.86
CA GLU A 383 15.36 -16.96 0.12
C GLU A 383 15.16 -16.41 1.54
N GLU A 384 15.84 -15.32 1.89
CA GLU A 384 15.78 -14.72 3.23
C GLU A 384 14.59 -13.76 3.41
N THR A 385 14.18 -13.05 2.35
CA THR A 385 13.12 -12.00 2.41
C THR A 385 11.75 -12.44 1.90
N ARG A 386 11.64 -13.66 1.38
CA ARG A 386 10.40 -14.14 0.74
C ARG A 386 9.23 -14.24 1.72
N GLU A 387 9.49 -14.63 2.96
CA GLU A 387 8.45 -14.74 3.98
C GLU A 387 7.94 -13.36 4.42
N GLU A 388 8.82 -12.39 4.56
CA GLU A 388 8.55 -10.97 4.84
C GLU A 388 7.70 -10.38 3.73
N ALA A 389 8.09 -10.61 2.48
CA ALA A 389 7.35 -10.12 1.32
C ALA A 389 5.94 -10.69 1.28
N ASN A 390 5.78 -11.99 1.58
CA ASN A 390 4.46 -12.60 1.70
C ASN A 390 3.66 -11.97 2.85
N SER A 391 4.29 -11.74 4.01
CA SER A 391 3.65 -11.18 5.21
C SER A 391 3.22 -9.73 5.01
N LEU A 392 4.09 -8.88 4.45
CA LEU A 392 3.78 -7.51 4.06
C LEU A 392 2.53 -7.46 3.19
N LEU A 393 2.45 -8.34 2.20
CA LEU A 393 1.30 -8.42 1.34
C LEU A 393 0.04 -8.93 2.05
N ASN A 394 0.13 -9.81 3.06
CA ASN A 394 -1.02 -10.19 3.89
C ASN A 394 -1.61 -8.95 4.58
N TYR A 395 -0.76 -8.14 5.21
CA TYR A 395 -1.20 -6.94 5.92
C TYR A 395 -1.76 -5.88 4.97
N VAL A 396 -1.14 -5.66 3.81
CA VAL A 396 -1.68 -4.77 2.77
C VAL A 396 -3.02 -5.28 2.25
N SER A 397 -3.20 -6.59 2.09
CA SER A 397 -4.47 -7.17 1.66
C SER A 397 -5.55 -7.12 2.73
N MET A 398 -5.19 -7.24 4.01
CA MET A 398 -6.11 -7.00 5.12
C MET A 398 -6.60 -5.56 5.11
N LEU A 399 -5.72 -4.59 4.86
CA LEU A 399 -6.09 -3.18 4.66
C LEU A 399 -7.08 -2.97 3.51
N ILE A 400 -6.86 -3.63 2.37
CA ILE A 400 -7.75 -3.57 1.21
C ILE A 400 -9.09 -4.27 1.49
N TYR A 401 -9.06 -5.40 2.20
CA TYR A 401 -10.27 -6.10 2.63
C TYR A 401 -11.10 -5.23 3.57
N ASP A 402 -10.47 -4.58 4.54
CA ASP A 402 -11.13 -3.63 5.44
C ASP A 402 -11.69 -2.43 4.71
N TYR A 403 -10.94 -1.89 3.74
CA TYR A 403 -11.43 -0.82 2.87
C TYR A 403 -12.68 -1.23 2.08
N SER A 404 -12.80 -2.50 1.70
CA SER A 404 -13.86 -3.01 0.81
C SER A 404 -15.03 -3.72 1.53
N SER A 405 -14.87 -4.05 2.81
CA SER A 405 -15.88 -4.76 3.61
C SER A 405 -16.78 -3.78 4.38
N TYR A 406 -18.01 -4.21 4.68
CA TYR A 406 -18.95 -3.44 5.51
C TYR A 406 -18.75 -3.66 7.03
N LYS A 407 -17.82 -4.56 7.41
CA LYS A 407 -17.43 -4.89 8.78
C LYS A 407 -15.91 -4.86 8.85
N SER A 408 -15.34 -3.84 9.49
CA SER A 408 -13.89 -3.73 9.68
C SER A 408 -13.38 -4.89 10.54
N VAL A 409 -12.19 -5.39 10.20
CA VAL A 409 -11.41 -6.33 11.01
C VAL A 409 -10.77 -5.62 12.20
N PHE A 410 -10.59 -4.29 12.14
CA PHE A 410 -10.13 -3.51 13.28
C PHE A 410 -11.24 -3.32 14.31
N SER A 411 -10.94 -3.71 15.55
CA SER A 411 -11.87 -3.66 16.69
C SER A 411 -12.42 -2.25 16.97
N ARG A 412 -11.71 -1.19 16.53
CA ARG A 412 -11.94 0.22 16.88
C ARG A 412 -12.24 1.13 15.69
N TRP A 413 -12.84 0.57 14.63
CA TRP A 413 -13.25 1.34 13.46
C TRP A 413 -14.36 2.35 13.80
N ASN A 414 -14.15 3.63 13.50
CA ASN A 414 -15.15 4.67 13.70
C ASN A 414 -15.99 4.89 12.43
N ASN A 415 -17.25 4.45 12.48
CA ASN A 415 -18.20 4.56 11.36
C ASN A 415 -18.58 5.99 10.99
N SER A 416 -18.31 6.98 11.85
CA SER A 416 -18.55 8.39 11.57
C SER A 416 -17.37 9.07 10.88
N ALA A 417 -16.20 8.41 10.85
CA ALA A 417 -14.98 8.89 10.22
C ALA A 417 -14.79 8.29 8.83
N SER A 418 -14.07 9.01 7.96
CA SER A 418 -13.71 8.49 6.65
C SER A 418 -12.75 7.29 6.76
N THR A 419 -12.76 6.41 5.75
CA THR A 419 -11.89 5.23 5.69
C THR A 419 -10.40 5.60 5.79
N VAL A 420 -10.01 6.68 5.10
CA VAL A 420 -8.63 7.19 5.13
C VAL A 420 -8.27 7.70 6.53
N ALA A 421 -9.19 8.38 7.22
CA ALA A 421 -8.94 8.86 8.59
C ALA A 421 -8.89 7.73 9.61
N ASN A 422 -9.62 6.63 9.42
CA ASN A 422 -9.49 5.44 10.28
C ASN A 422 -8.12 4.77 10.13
N LEU A 423 -7.60 4.72 8.90
CA LEU A 423 -6.31 4.09 8.61
C LEU A 423 -5.12 4.99 9.00
N MET A 424 -5.20 6.28 8.67
CA MET A 424 -4.10 7.23 8.82
C MET A 424 -4.41 8.30 9.86
N GLN A 425 -5.12 7.92 10.93
CA GLN A 425 -5.62 8.85 11.95
C GLN A 425 -4.51 9.74 12.51
N SER A 426 -3.40 9.12 12.88
CA SER A 426 -2.20 9.77 13.43
C SER A 426 -1.58 10.81 12.49
N HIS A 427 -1.90 10.77 11.20
CA HIS A 427 -1.41 11.69 10.16
C HIS A 427 -2.41 12.81 9.82
N THR A 428 -3.59 12.86 10.45
CA THR A 428 -4.62 13.84 10.07
C THR A 428 -4.28 15.25 10.58
N PRO A 429 -4.45 16.31 9.76
CA PRO A 429 -4.20 17.69 10.20
C PRO A 429 -5.01 18.08 11.43
N GLU A 430 -6.29 17.69 11.50
CA GLU A 430 -7.16 17.94 12.66
C GLU A 430 -6.63 17.34 13.96
N LEU A 431 -5.92 16.19 13.92
CA LEU A 431 -5.30 15.63 15.12
C LEU A 431 -4.07 16.43 15.54
N TYR A 432 -3.23 16.87 14.59
CA TYR A 432 -2.11 17.76 14.90
C TYR A 432 -2.59 19.10 15.48
N ILE A 433 -3.65 19.69 14.92
CA ILE A 433 -4.29 20.89 15.46
C ILE A 433 -4.75 20.63 16.89
N SER A 434 -5.43 19.50 17.10
CA SER A 434 -5.96 19.13 18.41
C SER A 434 -4.86 19.01 19.46
N TRP A 435 -3.73 18.40 19.13
CA TRP A 435 -2.58 18.33 20.03
C TRP A 435 -1.97 19.70 20.28
N VAL A 436 -1.59 20.42 19.23
CA VAL A 436 -0.88 21.72 19.34
C VAL A 436 -1.74 22.78 20.05
N PHE A 437 -3.05 22.79 19.84
CA PHE A 437 -3.93 23.77 20.48
C PHE A 437 -4.38 23.35 21.90
N SER A 438 -4.13 22.10 22.32
CA SER A 438 -4.58 21.60 23.63
C SER A 438 -3.73 22.02 24.82
N ALA A 439 -2.58 22.64 24.57
CA ALA A 439 -1.61 23.06 25.57
C ALA A 439 -1.29 24.55 25.42
N ASP A 440 -0.83 25.17 26.51
CA ASP A 440 -0.41 26.58 26.50
C ASP A 440 1.09 26.72 26.19
N SER A 441 1.86 25.65 26.33
CA SER A 441 3.30 25.64 26.03
C SER A 441 3.78 24.31 25.45
N GLY A 442 4.88 24.36 24.70
CA GLY A 442 5.54 23.16 24.17
C GLY A 442 5.98 22.18 25.27
N LYS A 443 6.39 22.68 26.44
CA LYS A 443 6.79 21.85 27.59
C LYS A 443 5.62 21.05 28.18
N GLU A 444 4.41 21.59 28.13
CA GLU A 444 3.21 20.88 28.57
C GLU A 444 2.79 19.80 27.57
N LEU A 445 3.03 20.02 26.27
CA LEU A 445 2.57 19.13 25.22
C LEU A 445 3.57 18.02 24.89
N TYR A 446 4.81 18.40 24.58
CA TYR A 446 5.77 17.49 23.98
C TYR A 446 6.37 16.55 25.01
N SER A 447 6.59 15.32 24.57
CA SER A 447 7.23 14.31 25.39
C SER A 447 8.74 14.42 25.32
N GLU A 448 9.40 14.21 26.46
CA GLU A 448 10.85 14.03 26.52
C GLU A 448 11.24 12.56 26.29
N SER A 449 10.35 11.60 26.53
CA SER A 449 10.62 10.16 26.36
C SER A 449 10.30 9.69 24.95
N LEU A 450 11.25 9.00 24.34
CA LEU A 450 11.10 8.38 23.02
C LEU A 450 11.13 6.86 23.08
N ASP A 451 11.41 6.27 24.24
CA ASP A 451 11.65 4.84 24.36
C ASP A 451 10.43 4.12 24.95
N TYR A 452 10.22 2.90 24.47
CA TYR A 452 9.16 2.02 24.95
C TYR A 452 9.58 0.55 24.81
N THR A 453 9.00 -0.30 25.64
CA THR A 453 9.25 -1.74 25.62
C THR A 453 7.98 -2.48 25.24
N MET A 454 8.10 -3.44 24.33
CA MET A 454 7.10 -4.46 24.08
C MET A 454 7.53 -5.75 24.77
N LEU A 455 6.71 -6.23 25.69
CA LEU A 455 6.89 -7.52 26.34
C LEU A 455 6.00 -8.56 25.69
N TYR A 456 6.55 -9.73 25.38
CA TYR A 456 5.77 -10.87 24.92
C TYR A 456 5.98 -12.06 25.85
N SER A 457 4.88 -12.72 26.22
CA SER A 457 4.90 -13.90 27.07
C SER A 457 3.78 -14.85 26.69
N ASP A 458 4.05 -16.16 26.80
CA ASP A 458 3.06 -17.21 26.56
C ASP A 458 2.69 -17.90 27.87
N GLY A 459 1.54 -18.57 27.91
CA GLY A 459 1.18 -19.48 29.02
C GLY A 459 0.83 -18.78 30.34
N MET A 460 0.40 -17.52 30.29
CA MET A 460 -0.01 -16.75 31.47
C MET A 460 -1.50 -16.91 31.73
N SER A 461 -1.86 -17.22 32.97
CA SER A 461 -3.24 -17.25 33.47
C SER A 461 -3.73 -15.90 33.95
N LYS A 462 -2.83 -14.94 34.21
CA LYS A 462 -3.17 -13.56 34.55
C LYS A 462 -1.99 -12.63 34.29
N VAL A 463 -2.29 -11.43 33.81
CA VAL A 463 -1.30 -10.36 33.63
C VAL A 463 -1.85 -9.04 34.12
N SER A 464 -1.09 -8.32 34.92
CA SER A 464 -1.44 -6.98 35.42
C SER A 464 -0.33 -5.97 35.13
N LEU A 465 -0.70 -4.81 34.59
CA LEU A 465 0.18 -3.65 34.43
C LEU A 465 -0.15 -2.62 35.52
N ILE A 466 0.88 -2.18 36.23
CA ILE A 466 0.81 -1.25 37.36
C ILE A 466 1.68 -0.03 37.05
N HIS A 467 1.15 1.16 37.28
CA HIS A 467 1.90 2.43 37.20
C HIS A 467 1.79 3.16 38.52
N ASN A 468 2.94 3.51 39.10
CA ASN A 468 3.03 4.18 40.40
C ASN A 468 2.16 3.53 41.50
N GLY A 469 2.11 2.19 41.52
CA GLY A 469 1.36 1.40 42.49
C GLY A 469 -0.14 1.25 42.20
N ASN A 470 -0.67 1.89 41.16
CA ASN A 470 -2.05 1.73 40.73
C ASN A 470 -2.14 0.75 39.55
N VAL A 471 -3.04 -0.22 39.62
CA VAL A 471 -3.30 -1.15 38.51
C VAL A 471 -3.97 -0.36 37.38
N ILE A 472 -3.31 -0.29 36.22
CA ILE A 472 -3.85 0.36 35.01
C ILE A 472 -4.76 -0.61 34.26
N GLU A 473 -4.26 -1.83 34.04
CA GLU A 473 -4.94 -2.84 33.24
C GLU A 473 -4.62 -4.24 33.77
N THR A 474 -5.58 -5.15 33.64
CA THR A 474 -5.38 -6.57 33.97
C THR A 474 -6.15 -7.42 32.97
N ILE A 475 -5.49 -8.43 32.42
CA ILE A 475 -6.12 -9.48 31.62
C ILE A 475 -6.07 -10.78 32.42
N ASP A 476 -7.24 -11.38 32.59
CA ASP A 476 -7.45 -12.72 33.15
C ASP A 476 -8.03 -13.58 32.01
N PRO A 477 -7.19 -14.26 31.21
CA PRO A 477 -7.65 -15.06 30.08
C PRO A 477 -8.37 -16.33 30.57
N VAL A 478 -9.61 -16.17 31.03
CA VAL A 478 -10.49 -17.29 31.35
C VAL A 478 -11.08 -17.82 30.03
N PHE A 479 -10.84 -19.08 29.70
CA PHE A 479 -11.43 -19.75 28.53
C PHE A 479 -12.52 -20.74 28.94
N THR A 480 -13.54 -20.86 28.09
CA THR A 480 -14.50 -21.97 28.14
C THR A 480 -14.26 -22.89 26.95
N ILE A 481 -14.40 -24.20 27.15
CA ILE A 481 -14.33 -25.18 26.06
C ILE A 481 -15.77 -25.45 25.59
N GLU A 482 -16.15 -24.90 24.43
CA GLU A 482 -17.40 -25.26 23.74
C GLU A 482 -17.06 -26.06 22.48
N ASN A 483 -17.59 -27.29 22.35
CA ASN A 483 -17.41 -28.15 21.18
C ASN A 483 -15.94 -28.48 20.81
N GLY A 484 -15.02 -28.42 21.76
CA GLY A 484 -13.59 -28.69 21.50
C GLY A 484 -12.81 -27.49 20.97
N GLU A 485 -13.43 -26.31 20.91
CA GLU A 485 -12.76 -25.04 20.63
C GLU A 485 -12.67 -24.23 21.94
N GLN A 486 -11.49 -23.66 22.22
CA GLN A 486 -11.33 -22.67 23.28
C GLN A 486 -12.05 -21.40 22.86
N LYS A 487 -12.93 -20.92 23.72
CA LYS A 487 -13.71 -19.71 23.52
C LYS A 487 -13.45 -18.75 24.67
N GLU A 488 -12.99 -17.56 24.33
CA GLU A 488 -12.69 -16.48 25.26
C GLU A 488 -13.95 -16.06 26.03
N LEU A 489 -13.87 -15.92 27.36
CA LEU A 489 -15.02 -15.53 28.20
C LEU A 489 -15.37 -14.04 28.11
N ILE A 490 -14.40 -13.18 27.81
CA ILE A 490 -14.61 -11.74 27.60
C ILE A 490 -14.03 -11.39 26.24
N PRO A 491 -14.86 -11.11 25.22
CA PRO A 491 -14.39 -10.67 23.91
C PRO A 491 -13.46 -9.45 24.05
N GLU A 492 -12.42 -9.37 23.23
CA GLU A 492 -11.48 -8.22 23.17
C GLU A 492 -12.19 -6.85 23.11
N GLN A 493 -13.36 -6.79 22.46
CA GLN A 493 -14.21 -5.60 22.32
C GLN A 493 -14.89 -5.15 23.62
N GLU A 494 -15.00 -6.04 24.61
CA GLU A 494 -15.60 -5.81 25.92
C GLU A 494 -14.54 -5.54 27.01
N ARG A 495 -13.25 -5.68 26.68
CA ARG A 495 -12.13 -5.31 27.57
C ARG A 495 -12.12 -3.79 27.74
N THR A 496 -12.68 -3.35 28.85
CA THR A 496 -12.79 -1.93 29.21
C THR A 496 -11.62 -1.56 30.11
N SER A 497 -10.60 -0.92 29.53
CA SER A 497 -9.73 -0.07 30.33
C SER A 497 -10.53 1.17 30.77
N PRO A 498 -10.36 1.69 31.99
CA PRO A 498 -11.15 2.82 32.51
C PRO A 498 -11.16 4.06 31.60
N GLU A 499 -10.18 4.18 30.69
CA GLU A 499 -9.96 5.34 29.81
C GLU A 499 -9.94 4.99 28.30
N GLY A 500 -10.14 3.71 27.94
CA GLY A 500 -10.13 3.21 26.57
C GLY A 500 -8.74 2.97 25.95
N ASN A 501 -7.67 3.22 26.71
CA ASN A 501 -6.30 2.93 26.32
C ASN A 501 -5.97 1.46 26.63
N VAL A 502 -5.42 0.72 25.67
CA VAL A 502 -5.08 -0.70 25.85
C VAL A 502 -3.58 -0.88 25.75
N TYR A 503 -3.00 -1.32 26.86
CA TYR A 503 -1.59 -1.65 27.02
C TYR A 503 -1.37 -3.16 26.93
N LEU A 504 -2.40 -3.96 27.24
CA LEU A 504 -2.34 -5.43 27.23
C LEU A 504 -3.14 -5.99 26.05
N ASN A 505 -2.53 -6.86 25.25
CA ASN A 505 -3.24 -7.61 24.21
C ASN A 505 -3.00 -9.11 24.35
N TYR A 506 -3.98 -9.93 23.97
CA TYR A 506 -3.94 -11.39 23.99
C TYR A 506 -4.36 -11.93 22.63
N SER A 507 -3.52 -12.73 21.99
CA SER A 507 -3.81 -13.38 20.71
C SER A 507 -3.12 -14.74 20.67
N ASP A 508 -3.83 -15.80 20.26
CA ASP A 508 -3.27 -17.16 20.04
C ASP A 508 -2.39 -17.69 21.20
N ASP A 509 -2.83 -17.52 22.45
CA ASP A 509 -2.12 -17.92 23.69
C ASP A 509 -0.85 -17.12 24.04
N GLN A 510 -0.64 -16.01 23.33
CA GLN A 510 0.41 -15.05 23.56
C GLN A 510 -0.15 -13.73 24.09
N ILE A 511 0.50 -13.20 25.13
CA ILE A 511 0.24 -11.87 25.68
C ILE A 511 1.32 -10.92 25.18
N SER A 512 0.89 -9.74 24.74
CA SER A 512 1.77 -8.61 24.48
C SER A 512 1.45 -7.46 25.42
N ILE A 513 2.48 -6.80 25.93
CA ILE A 513 2.37 -5.71 26.89
C ILE A 513 3.19 -4.53 26.38
N LEU A 514 2.53 -3.39 26.23
CA LEU A 514 3.15 -2.12 25.91
C LEU A 514 3.54 -1.39 27.19
N ILE A 515 4.81 -1.03 27.31
CA ILE A 515 5.38 -0.42 28.52
C ILE A 515 6.10 0.88 28.14
N PRO A 516 5.52 2.05 28.46
CA PRO A 516 6.24 3.32 28.38
C PRO A 516 7.48 3.35 29.27
N ARG A 517 8.52 4.07 28.85
CA ARG A 517 9.79 4.18 29.60
C ARG A 517 10.02 5.56 30.21
N ASP A 518 8.98 6.39 30.28
CA ASP A 518 9.03 7.73 30.89
C ASP A 518 8.89 7.72 32.42
N ASP A 519 8.24 6.70 32.99
CA ASP A 519 8.01 6.57 34.43
C ASP A 519 8.18 5.11 34.90
N THR A 520 7.87 4.84 36.18
CA THR A 520 7.99 3.51 36.78
C THR A 520 6.75 2.66 36.54
N TYR A 521 6.95 1.53 35.84
CA TYR A 521 5.93 0.53 35.58
C TYR A 521 6.29 -0.80 36.23
N THR A 522 5.29 -1.54 36.68
CA THR A 522 5.45 -2.91 37.18
C THR A 522 4.50 -3.82 36.43
N VAL A 523 5.04 -4.86 35.81
CA VAL A 523 4.28 -5.95 35.20
C VAL A 523 4.26 -7.11 36.17
N VAL A 524 3.07 -7.64 36.45
CA VAL A 524 2.89 -8.87 37.24
C VAL A 524 2.33 -9.95 36.34
N LEU A 525 3.08 -11.04 36.19
CA LEU A 525 2.76 -12.18 35.36
C LEU A 525 2.46 -13.39 36.24
N THR A 526 1.31 -14.03 36.06
CA THR A 526 0.94 -15.26 36.76
C THR A 526 0.83 -16.40 35.73
N PRO A 527 1.62 -17.48 35.83
CA PRO A 527 1.58 -18.61 34.89
C PRO A 527 0.33 -19.48 35.06
N GLY A 528 -0.15 -20.09 33.97
CA GLY A 528 -1.28 -21.03 33.96
C GLY A 528 -0.86 -22.50 34.09
N CYS A 529 -1.84 -23.40 34.28
CA CYS A 529 -1.61 -24.85 34.31
C CYS A 529 -1.00 -25.30 32.97
N ASP A 530 0.01 -26.19 33.01
CA ASP A 530 0.54 -26.99 31.90
C ASP A 530 1.74 -26.48 31.06
N ILE A 531 2.32 -25.29 31.29
CA ILE A 531 3.54 -24.84 30.56
C ILE A 531 4.68 -24.50 31.54
N PRO A 532 5.64 -25.43 31.79
CA PRO A 532 6.68 -25.27 32.83
C PRO A 532 7.82 -24.30 32.50
N CYS A 533 7.72 -23.49 31.44
CA CYS A 533 8.79 -22.57 31.06
C CYS A 533 8.20 -21.40 30.27
N SER A 534 7.98 -20.26 30.92
CA SER A 534 7.55 -19.04 30.23
C SER A 534 8.80 -18.34 29.68
N THR A 535 9.02 -18.46 28.38
CA THR A 535 9.99 -17.59 27.69
C THR A 535 9.40 -16.19 27.59
N LEU A 536 10.09 -15.23 28.18
CA LEU A 536 9.78 -13.82 28.11
C LEU A 536 10.62 -13.18 27.01
N PHE A 537 9.98 -12.46 26.09
CA PHE A 537 10.68 -11.66 25.08
C PHE A 537 10.45 -10.18 25.35
N GLU A 538 11.52 -9.49 25.73
CA GLU A 538 11.57 -8.04 25.88
C GLU A 538 12.13 -7.42 24.62
N VAL A 539 11.40 -6.49 24.00
CA VAL A 539 11.82 -5.82 22.78
C VAL A 539 11.78 -4.31 23.01
N ASN A 540 12.94 -3.68 22.95
CA ASN A 540 13.10 -2.25 23.24
C ASN A 540 13.10 -1.44 21.94
N TYR A 541 12.27 -0.41 21.89
CA TYR A 541 12.07 0.44 20.73
C TYR A 541 12.29 1.91 21.07
N THR A 542 12.72 2.67 20.07
CA THR A 542 12.74 4.12 20.08
C THR A 542 11.81 4.65 19.00
N VAL A 543 11.02 5.68 19.32
CA VAL A 543 10.09 6.31 18.39
C VAL A 543 10.77 6.68 17.08
N GLY A 544 10.10 6.34 15.98
CA GLY A 544 10.56 6.67 14.63
C GLY A 544 11.57 5.69 14.04
N ARG A 545 12.12 4.75 14.82
CA ARG A 545 12.88 3.60 14.30
C ARG A 545 11.95 2.41 14.11
N GLN A 546 12.11 1.68 13.01
CA GLN A 546 11.33 0.46 12.77
C GLN A 546 12.01 -0.77 13.35
N THR A 547 13.34 -0.73 13.46
CA THR A 547 14.12 -1.78 14.09
C THR A 547 14.18 -1.58 15.61
N PRO A 548 14.07 -2.66 16.40
CA PRO A 548 14.26 -2.56 17.84
C PRO A 548 15.74 -2.26 18.14
N GLU A 549 16.00 -1.53 19.22
CA GLU A 549 17.36 -1.26 19.67
C GLU A 549 18.06 -2.54 20.14
N ASN A 550 17.29 -3.38 20.85
CA ASN A 550 17.71 -4.69 21.31
C ASN A 550 16.48 -5.55 21.62
N ALA A 551 16.71 -6.86 21.71
CA ALA A 551 15.73 -7.78 22.25
C ALA A 551 16.41 -8.75 23.22
N VAL A 552 15.72 -9.07 24.32
CA VAL A 552 16.20 -9.97 25.36
C VAL A 552 15.19 -11.12 25.48
N SER A 553 15.72 -12.35 25.44
CA SER A 553 14.94 -13.55 25.71
C SER A 553 15.36 -14.11 27.07
N THR A 554 14.43 -14.21 28.00
CA THR A 554 14.68 -14.71 29.35
C THR A 554 13.76 -15.88 29.63
N ASN A 555 14.33 -17.01 30.04
CA ASN A 555 13.56 -18.18 30.44
C ASN A 555 13.41 -18.21 31.95
N PHE A 556 12.19 -18.40 32.43
CA PHE A 556 11.91 -18.55 33.86
C PHE A 556 11.35 -19.94 34.14
N ASP A 557 11.81 -20.55 35.24
CA ASP A 557 11.25 -21.77 35.80
C ASP A 557 10.19 -21.36 36.85
N LEU A 558 9.00 -20.98 36.37
CA LEU A 558 7.91 -20.53 37.23
C LEU A 558 7.00 -21.69 37.62
N GLN A 559 6.68 -21.81 38.91
CA GLN A 559 5.63 -22.72 39.37
C GLN A 559 4.25 -22.08 39.14
N GLU A 560 3.27 -22.92 38.80
CA GLU A 560 1.87 -22.53 38.62
C GLU A 560 1.37 -21.63 39.76
N GLY A 561 0.76 -20.50 39.43
CA GLY A 561 0.22 -19.55 40.41
C GLY A 561 1.26 -18.71 41.17
N THR A 562 2.56 -18.78 40.82
CA THR A 562 3.59 -17.93 41.42
C THR A 562 3.78 -16.66 40.61
N ASP A 563 3.52 -15.49 41.21
CA ASP A 563 3.63 -14.21 40.52
C ASP A 563 5.10 -13.83 40.24
N LEU A 564 5.39 -13.54 38.97
CA LEU A 564 6.61 -12.86 38.54
C LEU A 564 6.31 -11.37 38.37
N SER A 565 6.85 -10.55 39.26
CA SER A 565 6.85 -9.09 39.13
C SER A 565 8.13 -8.61 38.43
N ILE A 566 7.99 -7.73 37.45
CA ILE A 566 9.06 -7.08 36.69
C ILE A 566 8.86 -5.57 36.79
N THR A 567 9.84 -4.85 37.33
CA THR A 567 9.78 -3.39 37.50
C THR A 567 10.68 -2.69 36.48
N TYR A 568 10.06 -1.86 35.65
CA TYR A 568 10.69 -1.03 34.64
C TYR A 568 10.83 0.39 35.20
N GLN A 569 12.07 0.84 35.40
CA GLN A 569 12.40 2.21 35.81
C GLN A 569 12.98 3.00 34.63
N THR A 570 12.74 4.30 34.59
CA THR A 570 13.32 5.23 33.59
C THR A 570 14.84 5.05 33.51
N ASP A 571 15.36 4.93 32.30
CA ASP A 571 16.80 4.80 32.00
C ASP A 571 17.56 3.68 32.74
N SER A 572 16.86 2.67 33.26
CA SER A 572 17.44 1.59 34.07
C SER A 572 17.01 0.22 33.57
N GLU A 573 17.87 -0.78 33.76
CA GLU A 573 17.56 -2.19 33.48
C GLU A 573 16.36 -2.66 34.33
N PRO A 574 15.51 -3.56 33.81
CA PRO A 574 14.37 -4.09 34.56
C PRO A 574 14.80 -4.88 35.79
N VAL A 575 14.03 -4.73 36.87
CA VAL A 575 14.24 -5.43 38.15
C VAL A 575 13.23 -6.56 38.28
N TYR A 576 13.72 -7.80 38.40
CA TYR A 576 12.90 -9.01 38.52
C TYR A 576 12.77 -9.45 39.98
N SER A 577 11.59 -9.96 40.34
CA SER A 577 11.30 -10.47 41.69
C SER A 577 11.76 -11.91 41.95
N ALA A 578 12.14 -12.66 40.91
CA ALA A 578 12.65 -14.03 41.00
C ALA A 578 14.13 -14.10 40.58
N ASP A 579 14.89 -15.05 41.14
CA ASP A 579 16.27 -15.33 40.71
C ASP A 579 16.26 -15.76 39.23
N GLN A 580 16.99 -15.04 38.37
CA GLN A 580 17.01 -15.26 36.93
C GLN A 580 17.50 -16.68 36.59
N ALA A 581 16.64 -17.45 35.92
CA ALA A 581 17.11 -18.56 35.08
C ALA A 581 17.65 -17.96 33.75
N SER A 582 18.61 -18.66 33.14
CA SER A 582 19.48 -18.18 32.05
C SER A 582 18.84 -17.17 31.08
N SER A 583 19.43 -15.98 30.95
CA SER A 583 19.07 -14.94 29.98
C SER A 583 19.99 -14.97 28.75
N GLU A 584 19.43 -14.86 27.55
CA GLU A 584 20.18 -14.64 26.31
C GLU A 584 19.84 -13.24 25.76
N ILE A 585 20.85 -12.36 25.73
CA ILE A 585 20.71 -11.01 25.17
C ILE A 585 21.06 -11.07 23.69
N ILE A 586 20.10 -10.72 22.82
CA ILE A 586 20.32 -10.59 21.38
C ILE A 586 20.42 -9.10 21.07
N ARG A 587 21.66 -8.57 21.01
CA ARG A 587 21.89 -7.17 20.67
C ARG A 587 21.77 -6.97 19.16
N TYR A 588 20.89 -6.05 18.76
CA TYR A 588 20.60 -5.75 17.35
C TYR A 588 21.78 -5.04 16.63
N LYS A 589 22.69 -4.43 17.39
CA LYS A 589 23.63 -3.42 16.89
C LYS A 589 25.00 -3.91 16.39
N GLU A 590 25.28 -5.22 16.39
CA GLU A 590 26.58 -5.75 15.92
C GLU A 590 26.41 -6.92 14.95
N GLN A 591 25.71 -6.69 13.83
CA GLN A 591 25.98 -7.25 12.50
C GLN A 591 24.76 -6.99 11.62
N LEU A 592 24.92 -6.14 10.61
CA LEU A 592 23.97 -5.92 9.51
C LEU A 592 23.75 -7.17 8.63
N ASP A 593 24.27 -8.33 9.02
CA ASP A 593 24.25 -9.57 8.26
C ASP A 593 23.53 -10.68 9.06
N VAL A 594 22.53 -11.28 8.40
CA VAL A 594 21.94 -12.62 8.66
C VAL A 594 21.17 -12.81 10.00
N THR A 595 21.41 -12.02 11.05
CA THR A 595 20.84 -12.26 12.39
C THR A 595 19.44 -11.67 12.58
N ASN A 596 19.09 -10.64 11.80
CA ASN A 596 17.76 -9.99 11.82
C ASN A 596 16.63 -10.94 11.40
N SER A 597 16.91 -11.93 10.54
CA SER A 597 15.88 -12.87 10.10
C SER A 597 15.51 -13.87 11.20
N LYS A 598 16.44 -14.31 12.06
CA LYS A 598 16.16 -15.36 13.06
C LYS A 598 15.27 -14.89 14.20
N LEU A 599 15.49 -13.69 14.74
CA LEU A 599 14.70 -13.15 15.84
C LEU A 599 13.29 -12.77 15.38
N ILE A 600 13.17 -12.09 14.23
CA ILE A 600 11.87 -11.77 13.62
C ILE A 600 11.15 -13.07 13.22
N ASN A 601 11.85 -14.11 12.74
CA ASN A 601 11.24 -15.42 12.42
C ASN A 601 10.72 -16.18 13.66
N ASN A 602 11.38 -16.06 14.81
CA ASN A 602 10.91 -16.67 16.07
C ASN A 602 9.67 -15.96 16.63
N ILE A 603 9.60 -14.64 16.54
CA ILE A 603 8.39 -13.86 16.89
C ILE A 603 7.26 -14.10 15.86
N ARG A 604 7.61 -14.32 14.59
CA ARG A 604 6.70 -14.51 13.43
C ARG A 604 6.03 -15.88 13.38
N THR A 605 6.72 -16.96 13.72
CA THR A 605 6.17 -18.33 13.64
C THR A 605 4.97 -18.54 14.57
N ARG A 606 4.78 -17.65 15.55
CA ARG A 606 3.67 -17.71 16.52
C ARG A 606 2.45 -16.87 16.14
N MET A 607 2.54 -15.92 15.20
CA MET A 607 1.52 -14.85 15.02
C MET A 607 0.74 -14.80 13.68
N ASN A 608 0.64 -15.84 12.84
CA ASN A 608 -0.38 -15.81 11.78
C ASN A 608 -0.77 -17.15 11.14
N LYS A 609 -2.09 -17.40 11.01
CA LYS A 609 -2.71 -18.57 10.35
C LYS A 609 -3.47 -18.26 9.06
N SER A 610 -3.41 -17.05 8.49
CA SER A 610 -4.11 -16.76 7.23
C SER A 610 -3.25 -15.98 6.25
N SER A 611 -3.04 -16.56 5.06
CA SER A 611 -2.10 -16.05 4.05
C SER A 611 -2.82 -15.33 2.89
N TRP A 612 -2.21 -14.25 2.42
CA TRP A 612 -2.54 -13.47 1.21
C TRP A 612 -2.88 -14.36 0.04
N ARG A 613 -2.21 -15.52 -0.09
CA ARG A 613 -2.56 -16.57 -1.04
C ARG A 613 -4.08 -16.77 -1.14
N GLU A 614 -4.80 -16.87 -0.03
CA GLU A 614 -6.25 -17.12 -0.03
C GLU A 614 -7.06 -15.89 -0.44
N ALA A 615 -6.64 -14.69 -0.04
CA ALA A 615 -7.29 -13.43 -0.41
C ALA A 615 -7.00 -12.99 -1.86
N VAL A 616 -5.79 -13.23 -2.43
CA VAL A 616 -5.50 -13.00 -3.88
C VAL A 616 -6.43 -13.88 -4.68
N ILE A 617 -6.49 -15.16 -4.31
CA ILE A 617 -7.26 -16.18 -5.00
C ILE A 617 -8.74 -15.83 -4.94
N ALA A 618 -9.22 -15.31 -3.80
CA ALA A 618 -10.58 -14.80 -3.67
C ALA A 618 -10.82 -13.58 -4.56
N ILE A 619 -9.95 -12.57 -4.57
CA ILE A 619 -10.14 -11.33 -5.36
C ILE A 619 -10.02 -11.59 -6.86
N ILE A 620 -9.00 -12.31 -7.31
CA ILE A 620 -8.85 -12.71 -8.72
C ILE A 620 -10.01 -13.61 -9.12
N GLY A 621 -10.43 -14.54 -8.26
CA GLY A 621 -11.62 -15.35 -8.45
C GLY A 621 -12.87 -14.49 -8.65
N MET A 622 -13.11 -13.52 -7.77
CA MET A 622 -14.26 -12.61 -7.82
C MET A 622 -14.25 -11.71 -9.06
N LEU A 623 -13.11 -11.11 -9.43
CA LEU A 623 -12.98 -10.28 -10.63
C LEU A 623 -13.20 -11.07 -11.91
N THR A 624 -12.69 -12.30 -11.94
CA THR A 624 -12.81 -13.18 -13.10
C THR A 624 -14.24 -13.71 -13.23
N ILE A 625 -14.92 -14.01 -12.10
CA ILE A 625 -16.36 -14.33 -12.04
C ILE A 625 -17.21 -13.13 -12.51
N ALA A 626 -16.91 -11.92 -12.02
CA ALA A 626 -17.63 -10.71 -12.40
C ALA A 626 -17.51 -10.42 -13.90
N ALA A 627 -16.30 -10.54 -14.47
CA ALA A 627 -16.07 -10.39 -15.91
C ALA A 627 -16.84 -11.45 -16.72
N ALA A 628 -16.87 -12.71 -16.27
CA ALA A 628 -17.64 -13.77 -16.90
C ALA A 628 -19.16 -13.52 -16.85
N ILE A 629 -19.68 -13.04 -15.72
CA ILE A 629 -21.09 -12.64 -15.54
C ILE A 629 -21.43 -11.45 -16.44
N CYS A 630 -20.55 -10.45 -16.58
CA CYS A 630 -20.76 -9.31 -17.47
C CYS A 630 -20.81 -9.75 -18.94
N VAL A 631 -19.87 -10.59 -19.39
CA VAL A 631 -19.88 -11.14 -20.76
C VAL A 631 -21.11 -12.00 -21.00
N PHE A 632 -21.52 -12.82 -20.02
CA PHE A 632 -22.75 -13.60 -20.05
C PHE A 632 -24.00 -12.73 -20.18
N THR A 633 -24.11 -11.69 -19.35
CA THR A 633 -25.26 -10.79 -19.30
C THR A 633 -25.36 -9.97 -20.58
N LEU A 634 -24.24 -9.49 -21.10
CA LEU A 634 -24.18 -8.77 -22.37
C LEU A 634 -24.58 -9.66 -23.55
N ALA A 635 -24.05 -10.88 -23.63
CA ALA A 635 -24.41 -11.84 -24.68
C ALA A 635 -25.89 -12.26 -24.62
N TYR A 636 -26.43 -12.45 -23.40
CA TYR A 636 -27.85 -12.76 -23.18
C TYR A 636 -28.75 -11.59 -23.56
N ILE A 637 -28.45 -10.37 -23.11
CA ILE A 637 -29.23 -9.15 -23.42
C ILE A 637 -29.23 -8.89 -24.92
N ILE A 638 -28.07 -8.96 -25.59
CA ILE A 638 -27.99 -8.79 -27.06
C ILE A 638 -28.80 -9.86 -27.78
N GLY A 639 -28.74 -11.12 -27.33
CA GLY A 639 -29.55 -12.22 -27.88
C GLY A 639 -31.05 -12.00 -27.68
N TRP A 640 -31.46 -11.58 -26.48
CA TRP A 640 -32.85 -11.34 -26.09
C TRP A 640 -33.46 -10.13 -26.80
N PHE A 641 -32.77 -8.98 -26.83
CA PHE A 641 -33.24 -7.76 -27.50
C PHE A 641 -33.47 -8.00 -29.00
N ARG A 642 -32.57 -8.74 -29.67
CA ARG A 642 -32.73 -9.04 -31.10
C ARG A 642 -33.89 -9.99 -31.39
N PHE A 643 -34.10 -11.00 -30.53
CA PHE A 643 -35.26 -11.89 -30.63
C PHE A 643 -36.57 -11.12 -30.45
N LYS A 644 -36.63 -10.22 -29.46
CA LYS A 644 -37.84 -9.45 -29.14
C LYS A 644 -38.14 -8.34 -30.17
N LEU A 645 -37.11 -7.64 -30.67
CA LEU A 645 -37.26 -6.51 -31.60
C LEU A 645 -37.33 -6.91 -33.09
N LYS A 646 -37.22 -8.20 -33.45
CA LYS A 646 -37.24 -8.70 -34.85
C LYS A 646 -36.32 -7.91 -35.80
N VAL A 647 -35.18 -7.40 -35.30
CA VAL A 647 -34.26 -6.56 -36.07
C VAL A 647 -33.61 -7.38 -37.19
N ARG A 648 -33.96 -7.06 -38.44
CA ARG A 648 -33.60 -7.84 -39.65
C ARG A 648 -32.16 -7.63 -40.17
N LYS A 649 -31.39 -6.65 -39.66
CA LYS A 649 -30.01 -6.37 -40.11
C LYS A 649 -28.97 -6.95 -39.16
N GLY A 650 -28.21 -7.95 -39.61
CA GLY A 650 -27.08 -8.58 -38.92
C GLY A 650 -26.63 -9.89 -39.59
N TRP A 651 -25.49 -10.43 -39.18
CA TRP A 651 -24.80 -11.57 -39.81
C TRP A 651 -25.45 -12.95 -39.55
N LEU A 652 -26.64 -12.99 -38.94
CA LEU A 652 -27.34 -14.21 -38.52
C LEU A 652 -28.78 -14.22 -39.09
N PRO A 653 -29.23 -15.29 -39.78
CA PRO A 653 -30.57 -15.36 -40.38
C PRO A 653 -31.71 -15.30 -39.37
N ALA A 654 -32.85 -14.72 -39.78
CA ALA A 654 -34.04 -14.49 -38.95
C ALA A 654 -34.73 -15.76 -38.41
N SER A 655 -34.40 -16.95 -38.93
CA SER A 655 -34.98 -18.24 -38.53
C SER A 655 -34.21 -18.96 -37.40
N THR A 656 -33.15 -18.35 -36.87
CA THR A 656 -32.25 -19.02 -35.92
C THR A 656 -32.86 -19.09 -34.51
N LYS A 657 -33.33 -20.26 -34.07
CA LYS A 657 -33.74 -20.50 -32.68
C LYS A 657 -32.51 -20.44 -31.76
N PHE A 658 -32.40 -19.41 -30.93
CA PHE A 658 -31.32 -19.25 -29.96
C PHE A 658 -31.46 -20.30 -28.83
N ARG A 659 -30.43 -21.13 -28.64
CA ARG A 659 -30.34 -22.13 -27.57
C ARG A 659 -29.04 -21.92 -26.80
N ALA A 660 -29.11 -21.11 -25.75
CA ALA A 660 -27.95 -20.58 -25.03
C ALA A 660 -27.12 -21.65 -24.30
N TYR A 661 -27.75 -22.71 -23.79
CA TYR A 661 -27.16 -23.64 -22.83
C TYR A 661 -25.85 -24.31 -23.28
N PRO A 662 -25.72 -24.90 -24.48
CA PRO A 662 -24.48 -25.59 -24.83
C PRO A 662 -23.34 -24.61 -25.16
N PHE A 663 -23.65 -23.38 -25.55
CA PHE A 663 -22.64 -22.31 -25.70
C PHE A 663 -22.13 -21.85 -24.32
N ILE A 664 -23.03 -21.71 -23.34
CA ILE A 664 -22.70 -21.38 -21.96
C ILE A 664 -21.76 -22.44 -21.35
N CYS A 665 -22.06 -23.73 -21.54
CA CYS A 665 -21.20 -24.81 -21.03
C CYS A 665 -19.77 -24.75 -21.62
N VAL A 666 -19.63 -24.50 -22.92
CA VAL A 666 -18.31 -24.40 -23.57
C VAL A 666 -17.52 -23.21 -23.03
N LEU A 667 -18.17 -22.04 -22.84
CA LEU A 667 -17.50 -20.89 -22.23
C LEU A 667 -17.06 -21.16 -20.80
N HIS A 668 -17.88 -21.84 -19.99
CA HIS A 668 -17.52 -22.19 -18.61
C HIS A 668 -16.36 -23.19 -18.54
N ILE A 669 -16.31 -24.17 -19.46
CA ILE A 669 -15.18 -25.10 -19.57
C ILE A 669 -13.88 -24.36 -19.88
N LEU A 670 -13.90 -23.45 -20.87
CA LEU A 670 -12.72 -22.65 -21.23
C LEU A 670 -12.31 -21.68 -20.11
N PHE A 671 -13.28 -21.12 -19.39
CA PHE A 671 -13.04 -20.28 -18.22
C PHE A 671 -12.34 -21.04 -17.10
N LEU A 672 -12.91 -22.18 -16.67
CA LEU A 672 -12.32 -23.03 -15.62
C LEU A 672 -10.91 -23.50 -16.00
N PHE A 673 -10.67 -23.76 -17.29
CA PHE A 673 -9.35 -24.08 -17.80
C PHE A 673 -8.34 -22.93 -17.61
N VAL A 674 -8.69 -21.70 -18.01
CA VAL A 674 -7.79 -20.54 -17.84
C VAL A 674 -7.49 -20.29 -16.36
N VAL A 675 -8.50 -20.39 -15.50
CA VAL A 675 -8.33 -20.26 -14.03
C VAL A 675 -7.43 -21.37 -13.48
N MET A 676 -7.60 -22.63 -13.93
CA MET A 676 -6.77 -23.76 -13.53
C MET A 676 -5.29 -23.55 -13.92
N GLU A 677 -5.01 -23.09 -15.14
CA GLU A 677 -3.64 -22.84 -15.61
C GLU A 677 -2.97 -21.67 -14.88
N PHE A 678 -3.73 -20.62 -14.61
CA PHE A 678 -3.27 -19.50 -13.80
C PHE A 678 -2.97 -19.96 -12.35
N THR A 679 -3.84 -20.78 -11.77
CA THR A 679 -3.64 -21.40 -10.45
C THR A 679 -2.38 -22.25 -10.42
N ARG A 680 -2.13 -23.04 -11.48
CA ARG A 680 -0.93 -23.88 -11.59
C ARG A 680 0.35 -23.07 -11.73
N ALA A 681 0.33 -21.96 -12.47
CA ALA A 681 1.48 -21.09 -12.64
C ALA A 681 1.84 -20.35 -11.33
N LEU A 682 0.84 -20.02 -10.51
CA LEU A 682 1.01 -19.36 -9.23
C LEU A 682 1.29 -20.34 -8.07
N ILE A 683 0.84 -21.60 -8.17
CA ILE A 683 0.91 -22.60 -7.09
C ILE A 683 1.34 -23.97 -7.67
N PRO A 684 2.63 -24.17 -8.00
CA PRO A 684 3.12 -25.37 -8.67
C PRO A 684 2.84 -26.68 -7.90
N ASP A 685 2.79 -26.60 -6.56
CA ASP A 685 2.77 -27.79 -5.68
C ASP A 685 1.36 -28.22 -5.23
N SER A 686 0.29 -27.52 -5.64
CA SER A 686 -1.08 -27.83 -5.20
C SER A 686 -1.84 -28.80 -6.12
N ALA A 687 -1.34 -30.03 -6.24
CA ALA A 687 -1.94 -31.06 -7.08
C ALA A 687 -3.46 -31.24 -6.83
N GLU A 688 -3.90 -31.15 -5.57
CA GLU A 688 -5.31 -31.30 -5.19
C GLU A 688 -6.23 -30.19 -5.74
N SER A 689 -5.76 -28.94 -5.78
CA SER A 689 -6.53 -27.82 -6.33
C SER A 689 -6.69 -27.94 -7.85
N ILE A 690 -5.63 -28.36 -8.56
CA ILE A 690 -5.68 -28.62 -10.00
C ILE A 690 -6.64 -29.77 -10.30
N THR A 691 -6.59 -30.86 -9.52
CA THR A 691 -7.52 -31.98 -9.68
C THR A 691 -8.98 -31.54 -9.50
N ARG A 692 -9.28 -30.66 -8.54
CA ARG A 692 -10.64 -30.11 -8.34
C ARG A 692 -11.16 -29.36 -9.57
N PHE A 693 -10.34 -28.50 -10.20
CA PHE A 693 -10.73 -27.82 -11.45
C PHE A 693 -10.98 -28.81 -12.59
N LYS A 694 -10.10 -29.81 -12.76
CA LYS A 694 -10.29 -30.87 -13.76
C LYS A 694 -11.59 -31.64 -13.55
N MET A 695 -12.00 -31.90 -12.30
CA MET A 695 -13.29 -32.55 -12.01
C MET A 695 -14.48 -31.71 -12.47
N TRP A 696 -14.48 -30.40 -12.20
CA TRP A 696 -15.55 -29.51 -12.65
C TRP A 696 -15.64 -29.41 -14.17
N ILE A 697 -14.48 -29.28 -14.83
CA ILE A 697 -14.39 -29.31 -16.29
C ILE A 697 -14.93 -30.64 -16.83
N ALA A 698 -14.55 -31.77 -16.23
CA ALA A 698 -15.02 -33.10 -16.60
C ALA A 698 -16.55 -33.22 -16.48
N LEU A 699 -17.13 -32.80 -15.35
CA LEU A 699 -18.57 -32.85 -15.13
C LEU A 699 -19.36 -32.04 -16.15
N LEU A 700 -18.94 -30.79 -16.43
CA LEU A 700 -19.58 -29.92 -17.42
C LEU A 700 -19.47 -30.50 -18.84
N THR A 701 -18.32 -31.07 -19.18
CA THR A 701 -18.07 -31.68 -20.48
C THR A 701 -18.92 -32.94 -20.67
N CYS A 702 -19.01 -33.79 -19.63
CA CYS A 702 -19.86 -34.98 -19.64
C CYS A 702 -21.36 -34.61 -19.72
N PHE A 703 -21.78 -33.56 -19.01
CA PHE A 703 -23.14 -33.03 -19.10
C PHE A 703 -23.46 -32.54 -20.52
N LEU A 704 -22.52 -31.82 -21.16
CA LEU A 704 -22.67 -31.36 -22.53
C LEU A 704 -22.85 -32.54 -23.51
N ALA A 705 -22.05 -33.60 -23.36
CA ALA A 705 -22.16 -34.81 -24.17
C ALA A 705 -23.45 -35.59 -23.89
N PHE A 706 -23.88 -35.66 -22.63
CA PHE A 706 -25.15 -36.25 -22.23
C PHE A 706 -26.34 -35.50 -22.85
N ALA A 707 -26.31 -34.17 -22.81
CA ALA A 707 -27.33 -33.34 -23.45
C ALA A 707 -27.37 -33.59 -24.97
N GLY A 708 -26.22 -33.75 -25.62
CA GLY A 708 -26.13 -34.16 -27.03
C GLY A 708 -26.79 -35.51 -27.31
N MET A 709 -26.51 -36.51 -26.47
CA MET A 709 -27.09 -37.86 -26.54
C MET A 709 -28.60 -37.87 -26.32
N VAL A 710 -29.10 -37.14 -25.32
CA VAL A 710 -30.55 -37.02 -25.05
C VAL A 710 -31.26 -36.29 -26.20
N THR A 711 -30.62 -35.26 -26.76
CA THR A 711 -31.18 -34.48 -27.89
C THR A 711 -31.24 -35.27 -29.18
N ARG A 712 -30.22 -36.10 -29.46
CA ARG A 712 -30.16 -36.99 -30.61
C ARG A 712 -29.80 -38.39 -30.15
N LYS A 713 -30.80 -39.25 -30.02
CA LYS A 713 -30.66 -40.64 -29.55
C LYS A 713 -30.11 -41.55 -30.66
N THR A 714 -28.84 -41.41 -31.01
CA THR A 714 -28.16 -42.28 -31.99
C THR A 714 -27.04 -43.07 -31.34
N HIS A 715 -26.63 -44.19 -31.94
CA HIS A 715 -25.47 -44.95 -31.47
C HIS A 715 -24.21 -44.07 -31.42
N LEU A 716 -24.04 -43.18 -32.40
CA LEU A 716 -22.91 -42.25 -32.46
C LEU A 716 -22.83 -41.32 -31.24
N THR A 717 -23.94 -40.69 -30.84
CA THR A 717 -23.93 -39.76 -29.69
C THR A 717 -23.76 -40.48 -28.36
N LEU A 718 -24.23 -41.72 -28.24
CA LEU A 718 -23.93 -42.58 -27.08
C LEU A 718 -22.43 -42.88 -26.98
N PHE A 719 -21.80 -43.28 -28.08
CA PHE A 719 -20.35 -43.54 -28.08
C PHE A 719 -19.52 -42.28 -27.83
N ILE A 720 -19.97 -41.13 -28.33
CA ILE A 720 -19.32 -39.83 -28.05
C ILE A 720 -19.45 -39.49 -26.56
N PHE A 721 -20.61 -39.74 -25.95
CA PHE A 721 -20.77 -39.55 -24.51
C PHE A 721 -19.81 -40.43 -23.71
N VAL A 722 -19.76 -41.74 -24.00
CA VAL A 722 -18.86 -42.68 -23.32
C VAL A 722 -17.39 -42.30 -23.56
N GLY A 723 -17.00 -42.00 -24.81
CA GLY A 723 -15.64 -41.59 -25.14
C GLY A 723 -15.23 -40.28 -24.47
N THR A 724 -16.14 -39.31 -24.37
CA THR A 724 -15.90 -38.04 -23.66
C THR A 724 -15.69 -38.27 -22.17
N CYS A 725 -16.52 -39.12 -21.54
CA CYS A 725 -16.36 -39.50 -20.13
C CYS A 725 -15.01 -40.18 -19.88
N SER A 726 -14.62 -41.11 -20.77
CA SER A 726 -13.34 -41.80 -20.69
C SER A 726 -12.14 -40.85 -20.85
N LEU A 727 -12.23 -39.84 -21.74
CA LEU A 727 -11.19 -38.81 -21.88
C LEU A 727 -11.08 -37.90 -20.65
N CYS A 728 -12.21 -37.54 -20.02
CA CYS A 728 -12.21 -36.78 -18.79
C CYS A 728 -11.60 -37.58 -17.62
N ALA A 729 -11.92 -38.87 -17.52
CA ALA A 729 -11.33 -39.76 -16.54
C ALA A 729 -9.82 -39.93 -16.77
N ALA A 730 -9.39 -40.07 -18.03
CA ALA A 730 -7.97 -40.17 -18.38
C ALA A 730 -7.17 -38.91 -17.98
N ASP A 731 -7.72 -37.72 -18.19
CA ASP A 731 -7.09 -36.44 -17.80
C ASP A 731 -6.96 -36.30 -16.27
N LEU A 732 -7.96 -36.78 -15.52
CA LEU A 732 -7.89 -36.86 -14.06
C LEU A 732 -6.81 -37.83 -13.59
N VAL A 733 -6.73 -39.03 -14.17
CA VAL A 733 -5.71 -40.04 -13.80
C VAL A 733 -4.30 -39.59 -14.16
N THR A 734 -4.15 -38.82 -15.25
CA THR A 734 -2.86 -38.24 -15.68
C THR A 734 -2.24 -37.35 -14.60
N SER A 735 -3.05 -36.74 -13.72
CA SER A 735 -2.55 -35.96 -12.58
C SER A 735 -1.79 -36.79 -11.53
N ARG A 736 -1.99 -38.12 -11.50
CA ARG A 736 -1.36 -39.04 -10.55
C ARG A 736 -0.38 -40.01 -11.20
N SER A 737 -0.63 -40.39 -12.45
CA SER A 737 0.25 -41.29 -13.21
C SER A 737 0.14 -41.00 -14.70
N LEU A 738 1.23 -40.49 -15.28
CA LEU A 738 1.32 -40.18 -16.70
C LEU A 738 1.15 -41.45 -17.57
N ALA A 739 1.68 -42.58 -17.13
CA ALA A 739 1.56 -43.85 -17.84
C ALA A 739 0.13 -44.40 -17.82
N ALA A 740 -0.53 -44.41 -16.66
CA ALA A 740 -1.91 -44.89 -16.54
C ALA A 740 -2.89 -43.96 -17.26
N GLY A 741 -2.70 -42.65 -17.14
CA GLY A 741 -3.48 -41.64 -17.86
C GLY A 741 -3.32 -41.76 -19.38
N GLY A 742 -2.07 -41.90 -19.87
CA GLY A 742 -1.79 -42.10 -21.30
C GLY A 742 -2.41 -43.38 -21.87
N ALA A 743 -2.40 -44.47 -21.11
CA ALA A 743 -3.06 -45.72 -21.51
C ALA A 743 -4.59 -45.55 -21.61
N LEU A 744 -5.21 -44.87 -20.64
CA LEU A 744 -6.65 -44.57 -20.66
C LEU A 744 -7.03 -43.62 -21.80
N HIS A 745 -6.21 -42.61 -22.09
CA HIS A 745 -6.38 -41.78 -23.27
C HIS A 745 -6.38 -42.65 -24.53
N THR A 746 -5.38 -43.51 -24.69
CA THR A 746 -5.29 -44.40 -25.87
C THR A 746 -6.54 -45.28 -26.01
N ALA A 747 -7.02 -45.88 -24.91
CA ALA A 747 -8.25 -46.67 -24.90
C ALA A 747 -9.49 -45.85 -25.32
N ALA A 748 -9.61 -44.61 -24.84
CA ALA A 748 -10.69 -43.70 -25.23
C ALA A 748 -10.68 -43.39 -26.74
N TYR A 749 -9.50 -43.13 -27.31
CA TYR A 749 -9.36 -42.84 -28.74
C TYR A 749 -9.68 -44.08 -29.59
N VAL A 750 -9.26 -45.28 -29.15
CA VAL A 750 -9.64 -46.55 -29.81
C VAL A 750 -11.16 -46.76 -29.79
N LEU A 751 -11.81 -46.49 -28.65
CA LEU A 751 -13.26 -46.59 -28.52
C LEU A 751 -13.98 -45.63 -29.49
N LEU A 752 -13.54 -44.38 -29.56
CA LEU A 752 -14.10 -43.38 -30.47
C LEU A 752 -13.86 -43.74 -31.94
N ALA A 753 -12.67 -44.22 -32.29
CA ALA A 753 -12.35 -44.70 -33.62
C ALA A 753 -13.24 -45.89 -34.03
N TYR A 754 -13.41 -46.88 -33.14
CA TYR A 754 -14.32 -48.00 -33.37
C TYR A 754 -15.76 -47.53 -33.59
N ALA A 755 -16.23 -46.58 -32.77
CA ALA A 755 -17.57 -46.02 -32.90
C ALA A 755 -17.78 -45.33 -34.24
N PHE A 756 -16.79 -44.57 -34.72
CA PHE A 756 -16.86 -43.88 -36.01
C PHE A 756 -16.88 -44.89 -37.17
N ILE A 757 -15.98 -45.88 -37.16
CA ILE A 757 -15.92 -46.94 -38.19
C ILE A 757 -17.21 -47.76 -38.23
N LYS A 758 -17.79 -48.06 -37.06
CA LYS A 758 -19.05 -48.80 -36.96
C LYS A 758 -20.23 -48.00 -37.52
N ASN A 759 -20.23 -46.68 -37.32
CA ASN A 759 -21.28 -45.81 -37.80
C ASN A 759 -21.17 -45.58 -39.32
N GLU A 760 -19.97 -45.35 -39.84
CA GLU A 760 -19.70 -45.25 -41.27
C GLU A 760 -18.35 -45.91 -41.61
N LYS A 761 -18.39 -46.92 -42.49
CA LYS A 761 -17.19 -47.67 -42.86
C LYS A 761 -16.28 -46.82 -43.77
N PRO A 762 -14.97 -46.77 -43.50
CA PRO A 762 -14.05 -46.01 -44.34
C PRO A 762 -13.89 -46.65 -45.72
N GLU A 763 -13.72 -45.82 -46.74
CA GLU A 763 -13.46 -46.24 -48.11
C GLU A 763 -12.01 -46.74 -48.28
N ARG A 764 -11.73 -47.52 -49.35
CA ARG A 764 -10.37 -48.03 -49.62
C ARG A 764 -9.31 -46.93 -49.69
N ALA A 765 -9.64 -45.77 -50.25
CA ALA A 765 -8.74 -44.62 -50.31
C ALA A 765 -8.42 -44.05 -48.92
N GLN A 766 -9.40 -44.01 -48.01
CA GLN A 766 -9.21 -43.56 -46.62
C GLN A 766 -8.36 -44.55 -45.82
N ILE A 767 -8.52 -45.86 -46.07
CA ILE A 767 -7.67 -46.91 -45.47
C ILE A 767 -6.21 -46.76 -45.94
N ILE A 768 -5.96 -46.42 -47.20
CA ILE A 768 -4.61 -46.18 -47.71
C ILE A 768 -3.99 -44.93 -47.05
N ILE A 769 -4.75 -43.83 -46.96
CA ILE A 769 -4.32 -42.62 -46.24
C ILE A 769 -4.03 -42.93 -44.76
N TRP A 770 -4.81 -43.83 -44.15
CA TRP A 770 -4.60 -44.29 -42.78
C TRP A 770 -3.25 -44.97 -42.58
N PHE A 771 -2.89 -45.93 -43.42
CA PHE A 771 -1.58 -46.59 -43.32
C PHE A 771 -0.42 -45.62 -43.53
N ILE A 772 -0.54 -44.67 -44.48
CA ILE A 772 0.50 -43.67 -44.76
C ILE A 772 0.66 -42.71 -43.58
N ALA A 773 -0.43 -42.12 -43.09
CA ALA A 773 -0.40 -41.18 -41.97
C ALA A 773 0.10 -41.85 -40.68
N MET A 774 -0.30 -43.10 -40.43
CA MET A 774 0.16 -43.89 -39.29
C MET A 774 1.67 -44.20 -39.41
N ALA A 775 2.16 -44.60 -40.58
CA ALA A 775 3.59 -44.86 -40.79
C ALA A 775 4.44 -43.60 -40.56
N VAL A 776 4.03 -42.45 -41.12
CA VAL A 776 4.72 -41.16 -40.90
C VAL A 776 4.76 -40.80 -39.42
N ALA A 777 3.63 -40.95 -38.72
CA ALA A 777 3.54 -40.56 -37.33
C ALA A 777 4.33 -41.51 -36.40
N ILE A 778 4.36 -42.82 -36.70
CA ILE A 778 5.21 -43.79 -35.99
C ILE A 778 6.69 -43.47 -36.20
N VAL A 779 7.11 -43.23 -37.45
CA VAL A 779 8.51 -42.86 -37.76
C VAL A 779 8.91 -41.59 -37.00
N THR A 780 8.03 -40.59 -36.94
CA THR A 780 8.26 -39.33 -36.22
C THR A 780 8.44 -39.54 -34.72
N VAL A 781 7.66 -40.43 -34.09
CA VAL A 781 7.80 -40.75 -32.65
C VAL A 781 9.07 -41.56 -32.39
N LEU A 782 9.43 -42.47 -33.29
CA LEU A 782 10.63 -43.30 -33.19
C LEU A 782 11.92 -42.51 -33.43
N SER A 783 11.88 -41.42 -34.20
CA SER A 783 13.04 -40.57 -34.49
C SER A 783 13.43 -39.60 -33.36
N VAL A 784 12.64 -39.53 -32.28
CA VAL A 784 12.97 -38.68 -31.11
C VAL A 784 14.09 -39.31 -30.29
N GLU A 785 15.24 -38.65 -30.21
CA GLU A 785 16.40 -39.08 -29.42
C GLU A 785 16.11 -39.08 -27.90
N GLY A 786 16.58 -40.11 -27.19
CA GLY A 786 16.40 -40.28 -25.73
C GLY A 786 15.97 -41.70 -25.32
N ASN A 787 16.11 -42.02 -24.03
CA ASN A 787 15.81 -43.35 -23.47
C ASN A 787 14.45 -43.39 -22.75
N TYR A 788 13.36 -43.42 -23.52
CA TYR A 788 11.98 -43.27 -22.99
C TYR A 788 11.26 -44.60 -22.67
N GLY A 789 11.90 -45.76 -22.86
CA GLY A 789 11.35 -47.08 -22.48
C GLY A 789 9.89 -47.32 -22.91
N MET A 790 9.05 -47.74 -21.95
CA MET A 790 7.62 -48.04 -22.16
C MET A 790 6.77 -46.83 -22.61
N MET A 791 7.21 -45.59 -22.33
CA MET A 791 6.51 -44.38 -22.75
C MET A 791 6.55 -44.18 -24.26
N ARG A 792 7.62 -44.64 -24.95
CA ARG A 792 7.70 -44.60 -26.41
C ARG A 792 6.67 -45.54 -27.06
N LEU A 793 6.45 -46.71 -26.47
CA LEU A 793 5.43 -47.66 -26.93
C LEU A 793 4.01 -47.12 -26.72
N LEU A 794 3.74 -46.50 -25.57
CA LEU A 794 2.46 -45.82 -25.30
C LEU A 794 2.23 -44.65 -26.27
N ALA A 795 3.23 -43.83 -26.56
CA ALA A 795 3.13 -42.73 -27.52
C ALA A 795 2.82 -43.23 -28.95
N VAL A 796 3.48 -44.31 -29.39
CA VAL A 796 3.19 -44.97 -30.68
C VAL A 796 1.74 -45.46 -30.74
N ALA A 797 1.27 -46.14 -29.69
CA ALA A 797 -0.10 -46.63 -29.60
C ALA A 797 -1.13 -45.49 -29.59
N TYR A 798 -0.86 -44.42 -28.84
CA TYR A 798 -1.69 -43.21 -28.79
C TYR A 798 -1.81 -42.56 -30.18
N VAL A 799 -0.68 -42.32 -30.85
CA VAL A 799 -0.65 -41.71 -32.18
C VAL A 799 -1.40 -42.55 -33.20
N ALA A 800 -1.19 -43.87 -33.19
CA ALA A 800 -1.93 -44.78 -34.07
C ALA A 800 -3.45 -44.67 -33.83
N ALA A 801 -3.90 -44.73 -32.58
CA ALA A 801 -5.30 -44.58 -32.22
C ALA A 801 -5.88 -43.21 -32.64
N ALA A 802 -5.13 -42.13 -32.47
CA ALA A 802 -5.57 -40.79 -32.79
C ALA A 802 -5.66 -40.52 -34.30
N VAL A 803 -4.71 -41.02 -35.09
CA VAL A 803 -4.79 -40.98 -36.55
C VAL A 803 -6.00 -41.77 -37.05
N THR A 804 -6.23 -42.97 -36.51
CA THR A 804 -7.42 -43.77 -36.85
C THR A 804 -8.71 -43.02 -36.52
N MET A 805 -8.78 -42.38 -35.35
CA MET A 805 -9.95 -41.60 -34.93
C MET A 805 -10.23 -40.42 -35.87
N VAL A 806 -9.22 -39.64 -36.25
CA VAL A 806 -9.38 -38.49 -37.17
C VAL A 806 -9.88 -38.95 -38.54
N ILE A 807 -9.23 -39.95 -39.13
CA ILE A 807 -9.58 -40.41 -40.49
C ILE A 807 -10.98 -41.03 -40.51
N SER A 808 -11.32 -41.80 -39.48
CA SER A 808 -12.67 -42.40 -39.36
C SER A 808 -13.76 -41.35 -39.13
N SER A 809 -13.39 -40.13 -38.72
CA SER A 809 -14.33 -39.04 -38.50
C SER A 809 -14.62 -38.18 -39.74
N PHE A 810 -13.98 -38.42 -40.89
CA PHE A 810 -14.13 -37.56 -42.10
C PHE A 810 -15.57 -37.43 -42.61
N LEU A 811 -16.33 -38.51 -42.52
CA LEU A 811 -17.73 -38.56 -42.97
C LEU A 811 -18.73 -38.19 -41.86
N MET A 812 -18.24 -38.04 -40.63
CA MET A 812 -19.04 -37.65 -39.46
C MET A 812 -19.44 -36.17 -39.52
N PRO A 813 -20.41 -35.73 -38.69
CA PRO A 813 -20.77 -34.33 -38.58
C PRO A 813 -19.54 -33.43 -38.37
N LYS A 814 -19.52 -32.24 -38.99
CA LYS A 814 -18.38 -31.30 -38.96
C LYS A 814 -17.76 -31.08 -37.59
N ARG A 815 -18.56 -31.08 -36.52
CA ARG A 815 -18.09 -30.93 -35.13
C ARG A 815 -17.38 -32.14 -34.59
N THR A 816 -17.85 -33.34 -34.91
CA THR A 816 -17.17 -34.60 -34.59
C THR A 816 -15.80 -34.65 -35.24
N PHE A 817 -15.73 -34.32 -36.54
CA PHE A 817 -14.47 -34.22 -37.26
C PHE A 817 -13.53 -33.15 -36.69
N SER A 818 -14.04 -31.94 -36.47
CA SER A 818 -13.24 -30.82 -35.93
C SER A 818 -12.73 -31.12 -34.52
N GLY A 819 -13.57 -31.70 -33.66
CA GLY A 819 -13.18 -32.13 -32.31
C GLY A 819 -12.09 -33.21 -32.35
N ALA A 820 -12.26 -34.24 -33.19
CA ALA A 820 -11.26 -35.29 -33.37
C ALA A 820 -9.92 -34.75 -33.87
N LEU A 821 -9.93 -33.85 -34.86
CA LEU A 821 -8.73 -33.22 -35.41
C LEU A 821 -8.00 -32.34 -34.37
N ILE A 822 -8.74 -31.53 -33.62
CA ILE A 822 -8.16 -30.65 -32.60
C ILE A 822 -7.57 -31.47 -31.44
N LEU A 823 -8.25 -32.55 -31.03
CA LEU A 823 -7.72 -33.49 -30.02
C LEU A 823 -6.43 -34.19 -30.49
N PHE A 824 -6.32 -34.52 -31.78
CA PHE A 824 -5.08 -35.04 -32.35
C PHE A 824 -3.95 -34.02 -32.33
N ILE A 825 -4.20 -32.78 -32.77
CA ILE A 825 -3.22 -31.68 -32.74
C ILE A 825 -2.76 -31.41 -31.31
N SER A 826 -3.69 -31.36 -30.34
CA SER A 826 -3.37 -31.18 -28.93
C SER A 826 -2.44 -32.29 -28.42
N GLY A 827 -2.70 -33.55 -28.75
CA GLY A 827 -1.82 -34.67 -28.39
C GLY A 827 -0.40 -34.51 -28.91
N LEU A 828 -0.24 -34.05 -30.16
CA LEU A 828 1.09 -33.77 -30.73
C LEU A 828 1.80 -32.62 -30.01
N LEU A 829 1.07 -31.55 -29.68
CA LEU A 829 1.62 -30.41 -28.94
C LEU A 829 2.05 -30.83 -27.52
N LEU A 830 1.25 -31.64 -26.82
CA LEU A 830 1.58 -32.16 -25.50
C LEU A 830 2.83 -33.04 -25.54
N MET A 831 2.92 -33.99 -26.48
CA MET A 831 4.12 -34.81 -26.63
C MET A 831 5.36 -33.98 -26.97
N ARG A 832 5.24 -32.97 -27.83
CA ARG A 832 6.35 -32.05 -28.15
C ARG A 832 6.79 -31.23 -26.95
N ASN A 833 5.85 -30.77 -26.13
CA ASN A 833 6.15 -29.98 -24.93
C ASN A 833 6.92 -30.82 -23.89
N GLU A 834 6.57 -32.10 -23.73
CA GLU A 834 7.32 -33.02 -22.86
C GLU A 834 8.76 -33.27 -23.35
N ILE A 835 8.98 -33.30 -24.67
CA ILE A 835 10.32 -33.53 -25.26
C ILE A 835 11.21 -32.28 -25.21
N SER A 836 10.64 -31.08 -25.39
CA SER A 836 11.40 -29.84 -25.61
C SER A 836 11.43 -28.85 -24.44
N GLY A 837 10.86 -29.24 -23.30
CA GLY A 837 10.69 -28.37 -22.14
C GLY A 837 9.44 -27.46 -22.25
N VAL A 838 8.79 -27.24 -21.11
CA VAL A 838 7.48 -26.57 -21.04
C VAL A 838 7.64 -25.12 -20.60
N THR A 839 7.21 -24.19 -21.45
CA THR A 839 6.93 -22.80 -21.02
C THR A 839 5.44 -22.64 -20.75
N PHE A 840 5.05 -21.71 -19.87
CA PHE A 840 3.64 -21.43 -19.56
C PHE A 840 2.78 -21.25 -20.82
N THR A 841 3.23 -20.44 -21.79
CA THR A 841 2.52 -20.19 -23.04
C THR A 841 2.35 -21.46 -23.90
N ARG A 842 3.37 -22.33 -23.95
CA ARG A 842 3.28 -23.60 -24.68
C ARG A 842 2.33 -24.58 -23.99
N HIS A 843 2.31 -24.58 -22.66
CA HIS A 843 1.40 -25.41 -21.88
C HIS A 843 -0.05 -24.97 -22.06
N LEU A 844 -0.32 -23.68 -21.88
CA LEU A 844 -1.61 -23.04 -22.10
C LEU A 844 -2.16 -23.34 -23.49
N LEU A 845 -1.32 -23.22 -24.53
CA LEU A 845 -1.73 -23.52 -25.90
C LEU A 845 -2.08 -25.01 -26.09
N SER A 846 -1.25 -25.92 -25.57
CA SER A 846 -1.44 -27.36 -25.75
C SER A 846 -2.69 -27.90 -25.04
N LEU A 847 -2.90 -27.50 -23.79
CA LEU A 847 -4.03 -27.94 -22.96
C LEU A 847 -5.32 -27.16 -23.29
N GLY A 848 -5.21 -25.90 -23.70
CA GLY A 848 -6.35 -25.15 -24.24
C GLY A 848 -6.89 -25.77 -25.52
N THR A 849 -6.00 -26.26 -26.38
CA THR A 849 -6.37 -27.03 -27.58
C THR A 849 -7.07 -28.34 -27.20
N PHE A 850 -6.64 -29.02 -26.13
CA PHE A 850 -7.28 -30.25 -25.63
C PHE A 850 -8.75 -30.00 -25.24
N TYR A 851 -8.99 -29.06 -24.31
CA TYR A 851 -10.35 -28.78 -23.83
C TYR A 851 -11.27 -28.19 -24.91
N THR A 852 -10.70 -27.47 -25.89
CA THR A 852 -11.44 -27.01 -27.06
C THR A 852 -11.91 -28.18 -27.94
N GLY A 853 -11.00 -29.11 -28.26
CA GLY A 853 -11.33 -30.30 -29.04
C GLY A 853 -12.34 -31.19 -28.35
N LEU A 854 -12.17 -31.39 -27.03
CA LEU A 854 -13.08 -32.16 -26.19
C LEU A 854 -14.47 -31.53 -26.12
N SER A 855 -14.55 -30.21 -25.94
CA SER A 855 -15.82 -29.47 -25.92
C SER A 855 -16.57 -29.54 -27.26
N LEU A 856 -15.84 -29.43 -28.37
CA LEU A 856 -16.42 -29.57 -29.72
C LEU A 856 -16.98 -30.97 -29.93
N LEU A 857 -16.23 -32.00 -29.53
CA LEU A 857 -16.65 -33.39 -29.60
C LEU A 857 -17.89 -33.64 -28.72
N ALA A 858 -17.86 -33.21 -27.45
CA ALA A 858 -18.96 -33.32 -26.49
C ALA A 858 -20.23 -32.60 -26.98
N SER A 859 -20.10 -31.49 -27.70
CA SER A 859 -21.24 -30.78 -28.28
C SER A 859 -21.91 -31.52 -29.46
N THR A 860 -21.39 -32.68 -29.89
CA THR A 860 -21.96 -33.46 -30.99
C THR A 860 -23.37 -33.94 -30.64
N GLY A 861 -24.35 -33.55 -31.45
CA GLY A 861 -25.77 -33.85 -31.22
C GLY A 861 -26.56 -32.69 -30.62
N THR A 862 -25.89 -31.72 -29.99
CA THR A 862 -26.54 -30.48 -29.55
C THR A 862 -26.85 -29.59 -30.77
N GLN A 863 -28.09 -29.09 -30.87
CA GLN A 863 -28.44 -28.05 -31.85
C GLN A 863 -27.98 -26.68 -31.31
N THR A 864 -26.67 -26.45 -31.17
CA THR A 864 -26.21 -25.05 -31.14
C THR A 864 -26.27 -24.53 -32.55
N ALA A 865 -27.04 -23.46 -32.75
CA ALA A 865 -27.07 -22.77 -34.02
C ALA A 865 -25.67 -22.21 -34.33
N LEU A 866 -24.91 -22.92 -35.17
CA LEU A 866 -23.96 -22.23 -36.04
C LEU A 866 -24.82 -21.45 -37.06
N PRO A 867 -24.53 -20.17 -37.36
CA PRO A 867 -25.16 -19.48 -38.47
C PRO A 867 -25.02 -20.35 -39.72
N ARG A 868 -26.12 -20.87 -40.26
CA ARG A 868 -26.11 -21.32 -41.66
C ARG A 868 -26.06 -20.05 -42.50
N LEU A 869 -24.91 -19.76 -43.10
CA LEU A 869 -24.70 -18.64 -44.02
C LEU A 869 -25.26 -18.92 -45.44
N VAL A 870 -26.16 -19.89 -45.61
CA VAL A 870 -26.78 -20.19 -46.91
C VAL A 870 -28.30 -20.07 -46.77
N PRO A 871 -28.98 -19.26 -47.61
CA PRO A 871 -30.44 -19.16 -47.59
C PRO A 871 -31.07 -20.48 -48.05
N ASP A 872 -32.14 -20.92 -47.38
CA ASP A 872 -33.00 -22.04 -47.81
C ASP A 872 -33.86 -21.62 -49.02
N THR A 873 -33.22 -21.30 -50.15
CA THR A 873 -33.88 -21.10 -51.45
C THR A 873 -33.07 -21.79 -52.55
N ALA A 874 -32.87 -23.11 -52.43
CA ALA A 874 -32.47 -23.98 -53.55
C ALA A 874 -32.58 -25.46 -53.17
N SER A 875 -33.79 -26.04 -53.23
CA SER A 875 -34.03 -27.33 -53.89
C SER A 875 -35.52 -27.67 -53.87
N GLU A 876 -36.29 -26.95 -54.68
CA GLU A 876 -37.31 -27.62 -55.49
C GLU A 876 -36.58 -28.46 -56.54
N LYS A 877 -37.16 -29.62 -56.87
CA LYS A 877 -36.71 -30.59 -57.87
C LYS A 877 -36.14 -29.94 -59.14
N LYS A 878 -34.93 -30.35 -59.54
CA LYS A 878 -34.56 -30.48 -60.95
C LYS A 878 -33.69 -31.72 -61.12
N GLU A 879 -34.18 -32.66 -61.91
CA GLU A 879 -33.38 -33.71 -62.53
C GLU A 879 -32.20 -33.06 -63.27
N ILE A 880 -30.98 -33.50 -62.98
CA ILE A 880 -29.81 -33.27 -63.84
C ILE A 880 -29.13 -34.62 -64.02
N ALA A 881 -29.02 -35.01 -65.29
CA ALA A 881 -28.45 -36.23 -65.83
C ALA A 881 -26.99 -36.49 -65.38
N PRO A 882 -26.50 -37.75 -65.44
CA PRO A 882 -25.21 -38.14 -64.87
C PRO A 882 -24.03 -37.51 -65.62
N PHE A 883 -23.10 -36.95 -64.87
CA PHE A 883 -21.84 -36.41 -65.37
C PHE A 883 -20.88 -37.57 -65.69
N HIS A 884 -20.74 -37.90 -66.98
CA HIS A 884 -19.73 -38.80 -67.50
C HIS A 884 -18.34 -38.14 -67.43
N LEU A 885 -17.42 -38.74 -66.68
CA LEU A 885 -15.97 -38.54 -66.86
C LEU A 885 -15.48 -39.45 -68.00
N PRO A 886 -14.76 -38.91 -69.01
CA PRO A 886 -14.21 -39.71 -70.10
C PRO A 886 -12.78 -40.12 -69.76
N PHE A 887 -12.55 -41.22 -69.04
CA PHE A 887 -11.28 -41.94 -69.10
C PHE A 887 -11.51 -43.45 -68.96
N LYS A 888 -11.64 -44.11 -70.11
CA LYS A 888 -11.47 -45.56 -70.25
C LYS A 888 -9.98 -45.88 -70.16
N PHE A 889 -9.55 -46.58 -69.11
CA PHE A 889 -8.50 -47.58 -69.25
C PHE A 889 -9.16 -48.95 -69.39
N LYS A 890 -8.98 -49.55 -70.57
CA LYS A 890 -9.35 -50.95 -70.84
C LYS A 890 -8.49 -51.86 -69.96
N LYS A 891 -9.11 -52.89 -69.39
CA LYS A 891 -8.41 -54.11 -68.96
C LYS A 891 -7.74 -54.78 -70.17
N LYS A 892 -6.46 -55.11 -70.04
CA LYS A 892 -6.00 -56.49 -70.17
C LYS A 892 -5.45 -56.90 -68.81
#